data_AF-A0A2S9KEZ6-F1
#
_entry.id   AF-A0A2S9KEZ6-F1
#
_cell.length_a   1.000
_cell.length_b   1.000
_cell.length_c   1.000
_cell.angle_alpha   90.00
_cell.angle_beta   90.00
_cell.angle_gamma   90.00
#
_symmetry.space_group_name_H-M   'P 1'
#
loop_
_entity.id
_entity.type
_entity.pdbx_description
1 polymer ?
#
loop_
_entity_poly.entity_id
_entity_poly.type
_entity_poly.pdbx_seq_one_letter_code
_entity_poly.pdbx_strand_id
1 'polypeptide(L)'
;TSLEAGRDLVQGADVTASAAGRTLDLVADRSVTMVAGVAAQASVVRYEARRGDIVVGDITADTSIELIAPRGSILDLSSDSGAVNLRAPELILGAGNAIGQAGNALETAVDKMAAQARAGGIHITETDGMTIDQVTIGYARVQTDGSAIAQSRETLSGLSVLDGGDIELNVLAGDLRLNAGSAGGAAVSVQGAGNILLSVLQGSAAVNAPIQSGSGHIALKTYRDITWGSEGRFQSSDPAAEGILTLAPVDPTQNIVIGTAPTSPGDNTWYFDPLQLERLGAGYASIVIGGDNHTGNITIDGSATPASFLNPVQIRAAAQATIGIKGQVDGVSLSVSGAASVAIDNATVTMSGADGISIANQTRIGGHVVLQATSVSFGGGTGSIRAAASDAKLVLLPLDATQAVVIGSQAASRAGFRIDATALQALADGFAGIEIGHASQQAQLWVEGEARFSDAVVLWGSQVTMAAGSAIISTGDVTIAANQHVLLGEIRAVGRTVSVRTQAQDAVIQSVLGSDKVNIVAQQFVLLGYGPLLGAAAQALRVDSSEVSVLTPSGLVQRQTLSDGTVRFVVMVNGQVHHQLVNVHTQVVGSGSVQGLVLPSIQPTAFARQVGAIAQLQVASSLFSSASASSASTSAFAASRSSVSAVVAPLASADIVWQSNSNQADTIDLGRYLTDAYLLGDPSVQPVSAGMLSHGTASFNYWVENISL
;
A
#
# COMPACT_ATOMS: atom_id res chain seq x y z
N THR A 1 -15.45 64.60 2.60
CA THR A 1 -15.64 65.09 3.98
C THR A 1 -14.60 64.44 4.83
N SER A 2 -13.88 65.22 5.64
CA SER A 2 -12.92 64.67 6.61
C SER A 2 -13.23 65.16 8.00
N LEU A 3 -13.11 64.27 8.98
CA LEU A 3 -13.23 64.58 10.40
C LEU A 3 -12.12 63.86 11.17
N GLU A 4 -11.36 64.60 11.96
CA GLU A 4 -10.31 64.06 12.82
C GLU A 4 -10.59 64.41 14.28
N ALA A 5 -10.75 63.40 15.12
CA ALA A 5 -11.00 63.52 16.55
C ALA A 5 -9.74 63.19 17.35
N GLY A 6 -9.37 64.07 18.29
CA GLY A 6 -8.19 63.87 19.15
C GLY A 6 -8.35 62.76 20.21
N ARG A 7 -9.51 62.10 20.29
CA ARG A 7 -9.74 60.94 21.16
C ARG A 7 -10.66 59.93 20.46
N ASP A 8 -11.95 59.93 20.79
CA ASP A 8 -12.93 59.00 20.20
C ASP A 8 -13.77 59.70 19.17
N LEU A 9 -14.23 58.93 18.20
CA LEU A 9 -15.32 59.30 17.33
C LEU A 9 -16.48 58.32 17.51
N VAL A 10 -17.64 58.85 17.92
CA VAL A 10 -18.88 58.07 17.97
C VAL A 10 -19.80 58.56 16.86
N GLN A 11 -20.10 57.70 15.90
CA GLN A 11 -21.07 57.99 14.85
C GLN A 11 -22.48 57.67 15.37
N GLY A 12 -23.15 58.70 15.89
CA GLY A 12 -24.50 58.59 16.47
C GLY A 12 -25.65 58.88 15.50
N ALA A 13 -25.36 59.16 14.24
CA ALA A 13 -26.36 59.43 13.19
C ALA A 13 -25.79 59.09 11.81
N ASP A 14 -26.67 58.94 10.83
CA ASP A 14 -26.28 58.62 9.44
C ASP A 14 -25.34 59.68 8.86
N VAL A 15 -24.33 59.22 8.13
CA VAL A 15 -23.37 60.08 7.44
C VAL A 15 -23.37 59.75 5.95
N THR A 16 -23.82 60.70 5.13
CA THR A 16 -23.85 60.55 3.67
C THR A 16 -23.03 61.63 2.97
N ALA A 17 -22.08 61.23 2.14
CA ALA A 17 -21.38 62.11 1.20
C ALA A 17 -21.94 61.92 -0.22
N SER A 18 -22.96 62.71 -0.58
CA SER A 18 -23.80 62.48 -1.77
C SER A 18 -23.25 63.00 -3.11
N ALA A 19 -22.14 63.73 -3.11
CA ALA A 19 -21.54 64.22 -4.35
C ALA A 19 -20.66 63.14 -4.98
N ALA A 20 -20.82 62.91 -6.29
CA ALA A 20 -20.08 61.88 -7.03
C ALA A 20 -18.56 61.98 -6.80
N GLY A 21 -17.94 60.83 -6.49
CA GLY A 21 -16.50 60.71 -6.29
C GLY A 21 -15.97 61.30 -4.98
N ARG A 22 -16.85 61.66 -4.02
CA ARG A 22 -16.40 62.18 -2.72
C ARG A 22 -16.13 61.09 -1.70
N THR A 23 -15.08 61.33 -0.93
CA THR A 23 -14.63 60.48 0.16
C THR A 23 -15.29 60.88 1.48
N LEU A 24 -15.54 59.91 2.34
CA LEU A 24 -15.80 60.08 3.77
C LEU A 24 -14.58 59.56 4.52
N ASP A 25 -13.85 60.44 5.20
CA ASP A 25 -12.62 60.10 5.93
C ASP A 25 -12.78 60.47 7.40
N LEU A 26 -12.91 59.46 8.25
CA LEU A 26 -13.12 59.60 9.69
C LEU A 26 -11.90 59.06 10.45
N VAL A 27 -11.25 59.91 11.23
CA VAL A 27 -10.05 59.57 11.98
C VAL A 27 -10.26 59.84 13.46
N ALA A 28 -9.85 58.91 14.31
CA ALA A 28 -9.83 59.06 15.76
C ALA A 28 -8.46 58.63 16.32
N ASP A 29 -7.94 59.35 17.33
CA ASP A 29 -6.72 58.92 18.03
C ASP A 29 -6.91 57.60 18.79
N ARG A 30 -8.09 57.37 19.37
CA ARG A 30 -8.41 56.17 20.15
C ARG A 30 -9.34 55.22 19.40
N SER A 31 -10.64 55.49 19.33
CA SER A 31 -11.60 54.53 18.76
C SER A 31 -12.62 55.20 17.86
N VAL A 32 -13.10 54.47 16.85
CA VAL A 32 -14.27 54.81 16.04
C VAL A 32 -15.38 53.82 16.36
N THR A 33 -16.57 54.29 16.73
CA THR A 33 -17.69 53.43 17.09
C THR A 33 -18.97 53.92 16.45
N MET A 34 -19.63 53.05 15.69
CA MET A 34 -20.98 53.29 15.19
C MET A 34 -22.01 52.92 16.25
N VAL A 35 -23.10 53.69 16.32
CA VAL A 35 -24.29 53.33 17.12
C VAL A 35 -25.18 52.41 16.29
N ALA A 36 -25.91 51.49 16.93
CA ALA A 36 -26.79 50.56 16.23
C ALA A 36 -27.84 51.29 15.37
N GLY A 37 -28.06 50.78 14.15
CA GLY A 37 -29.02 51.33 13.19
C GLY A 37 -28.55 52.57 12.44
N VAL A 38 -27.29 52.98 12.61
CA VAL A 38 -26.67 54.10 11.90
C VAL A 38 -25.90 53.59 10.68
N ALA A 39 -25.96 54.33 9.57
CA ALA A 39 -25.26 54.00 8.33
C ALA A 39 -24.23 55.05 7.90
N ALA A 40 -23.21 54.63 7.16
CA ALA A 40 -22.29 55.51 6.43
C ALA A 40 -22.32 55.22 4.93
N GLN A 41 -22.43 56.28 4.12
CA GLN A 41 -22.54 56.18 2.66
C GLN A 41 -21.67 57.23 1.95
N ALA A 42 -20.77 56.80 1.06
CA ALA A 42 -19.94 57.67 0.22
C ALA A 42 -19.43 56.92 -1.02
N SER A 43 -18.72 57.59 -1.93
CA SER A 43 -18.03 56.84 -2.99
C SER A 43 -16.84 56.04 -2.44
N VAL A 44 -16.08 56.63 -1.52
CA VAL A 44 -15.02 55.96 -0.74
C VAL A 44 -15.27 56.23 0.73
N VAL A 45 -15.30 55.21 1.58
CA VAL A 45 -15.37 55.37 3.04
C VAL A 45 -14.06 54.91 3.66
N ARG A 46 -13.48 55.74 4.51
CA ARG A 46 -12.26 55.44 5.26
C ARG A 46 -12.43 55.72 6.73
N TYR A 47 -12.24 54.72 7.59
CA TYR A 47 -12.14 54.90 9.04
C TYR A 47 -10.73 54.54 9.53
N GLU A 48 -10.18 55.37 10.43
CA GLU A 48 -8.92 55.08 11.12
C GLU A 48 -9.05 55.31 12.63
N ALA A 49 -8.66 54.31 13.42
CA ALA A 49 -8.54 54.40 14.86
C ALA A 49 -7.09 54.12 15.27
N ARG A 50 -6.30 55.17 15.57
CA ARG A 50 -4.83 55.03 15.69
C ARG A 50 -4.36 54.13 16.84
N ARG A 51 -5.14 54.00 17.92
CA ARG A 51 -4.74 53.29 19.15
C ARG A 51 -5.69 52.19 19.62
N GLY A 52 -6.95 52.23 19.23
CA GLY A 52 -7.99 51.33 19.70
C GLY A 52 -8.84 50.83 18.55
N ASP A 53 -10.05 50.39 18.88
CA ASP A 53 -10.86 49.62 17.94
C ASP A 53 -11.70 50.49 17.01
N ILE A 54 -12.05 49.91 15.88
CA ILE A 54 -13.13 50.35 15.00
C ILE A 54 -14.29 49.37 15.19
N VAL A 55 -15.45 49.86 15.62
CA VAL A 55 -16.68 49.05 15.74
C VAL A 55 -17.68 49.55 14.70
N VAL A 56 -18.06 48.70 13.75
CA VAL A 56 -18.88 49.06 12.58
C VAL A 56 -20.26 48.41 12.61
N GLY A 57 -21.25 49.15 12.11
CA GLY A 57 -22.59 48.64 11.77
C GLY A 57 -22.73 48.55 10.26
N ASP A 58 -23.49 49.45 9.62
CA ASP A 58 -23.71 49.48 8.16
C ASP A 58 -22.85 50.55 7.45
N ILE A 59 -21.88 50.10 6.64
CA ILE A 59 -21.08 50.96 5.77
C ILE A 59 -21.26 50.51 4.32
N THR A 60 -21.74 51.42 3.49
CA THR A 60 -21.86 51.19 2.04
C THR A 60 -21.01 52.21 1.28
N ALA A 61 -20.21 51.74 0.32
CA ALA A 61 -19.46 52.61 -0.57
C ALA A 61 -19.63 52.25 -2.05
N ASP A 62 -19.65 53.26 -2.93
CA ASP A 62 -19.80 53.03 -4.37
C ASP A 62 -18.57 52.34 -4.98
N THR A 63 -17.38 52.60 -4.42
CA THR A 63 -16.11 52.06 -4.95
C THR A 63 -15.33 51.28 -3.92
N SER A 64 -15.10 51.85 -2.73
CA SER A 64 -14.21 51.19 -1.78
C SER A 64 -14.38 51.60 -0.32
N ILE A 65 -14.04 50.66 0.57
CA ILE A 65 -13.99 50.85 2.01
C ILE A 65 -12.58 50.54 2.52
N GLU A 66 -12.03 51.41 3.36
CA GLU A 66 -10.74 51.22 4.05
C GLU A 66 -10.93 51.39 5.56
N LEU A 67 -10.70 50.33 6.34
CA LEU A 67 -10.73 50.40 7.81
C LEU A 67 -9.36 50.04 8.39
N ILE A 68 -8.75 50.95 9.15
CA ILE A 68 -7.39 50.80 9.69
C ILE A 68 -7.35 51.05 11.19
N ALA A 69 -7.10 50.00 11.97
CA ALA A 69 -6.97 50.01 13.43
C ALA A 69 -5.60 49.43 13.85
N PRO A 70 -4.47 50.12 13.64
CA PRO A 70 -3.13 49.53 13.68
C PRO A 70 -2.67 49.01 15.06
N ARG A 71 -3.43 49.33 16.12
CA ARG A 71 -3.20 48.83 17.49
C ARG A 71 -4.44 48.18 18.11
N GLY A 72 -5.55 48.15 17.39
CA GLY A 72 -6.83 47.62 17.86
C GLY A 72 -7.38 46.58 16.91
N SER A 73 -8.67 46.32 17.08
CA SER A 73 -9.46 45.42 16.25
C SER A 73 -10.47 46.18 15.38
N ILE A 74 -10.91 45.54 14.30
CA ILE A 74 -12.09 45.94 13.54
C ILE A 74 -13.18 44.93 13.90
N LEU A 75 -14.25 45.40 14.53
CA LEU A 75 -15.26 44.56 15.16
C LEU A 75 -16.63 44.85 14.57
N ASP A 76 -17.41 43.80 14.36
CA ASP A 76 -18.84 43.90 14.10
C ASP A 76 -19.58 44.39 15.36
N LEU A 77 -20.58 45.25 15.15
CA LEU A 77 -21.49 45.73 16.16
C LEU A 77 -22.61 44.71 16.39
N SER A 78 -22.35 43.74 17.27
CA SER A 78 -23.26 42.63 17.69
C SER A 78 -24.74 42.95 18.02
N SER A 79 -25.12 44.22 18.10
CA SER A 79 -26.50 44.69 18.36
C SER A 79 -27.21 45.25 17.14
N ASP A 80 -26.57 45.23 15.96
CA ASP A 80 -27.18 45.72 14.74
C ASP A 80 -28.15 44.69 14.13
N SER A 81 -29.09 45.19 13.32
CA SER A 81 -30.13 44.37 12.67
C SER A 81 -29.75 44.00 11.24
N GLY A 82 -28.50 44.19 10.85
CA GLY A 82 -28.01 44.04 9.48
C GLY A 82 -27.48 42.63 9.23
N ALA A 83 -27.73 42.09 8.03
CA ALA A 83 -27.08 40.85 7.61
C ALA A 83 -25.66 41.09 7.04
N VAL A 84 -25.28 42.34 6.76
CA VAL A 84 -24.00 42.72 6.17
C VAL A 84 -23.55 44.05 6.73
N ASN A 85 -22.33 44.10 7.25
CA ASN A 85 -21.74 45.31 7.80
C ASN A 85 -21.10 46.17 6.70
N LEU A 86 -20.36 45.56 5.78
CA LEU A 86 -19.57 46.28 4.78
C LEU A 86 -19.97 45.93 3.35
N ARG A 87 -20.36 46.93 2.54
CA ARG A 87 -20.75 46.76 1.13
C ARG A 87 -19.95 47.69 0.24
N ALA A 88 -19.09 47.14 -0.63
CA ALA A 88 -18.32 47.91 -1.61
C ALA A 88 -17.66 46.99 -2.65
N PRO A 89 -17.33 47.46 -3.86
CA PRO A 89 -16.52 46.69 -4.80
C PRO A 89 -15.13 46.30 -4.26
N GLU A 90 -14.44 47.20 -3.55
CA GLU A 90 -13.09 46.94 -3.01
C GLU A 90 -12.99 47.23 -1.51
N LEU A 91 -12.34 46.33 -0.76
CA LEU A 91 -12.21 46.43 0.70
C LEU A 91 -10.77 46.20 1.19
N ILE A 92 -10.26 47.13 2.01
CA ILE A 92 -9.04 47.00 2.81
C ILE A 92 -9.39 46.98 4.29
N LEU A 93 -8.93 45.95 5.00
CA LEU A 93 -9.02 45.84 6.46
C LEU A 93 -7.62 45.65 7.06
N GLY A 94 -7.16 46.60 7.89
CA GLY A 94 -5.88 46.49 8.58
C GLY A 94 -6.03 46.65 10.09
N ALA A 95 -5.81 45.58 10.84
CA ALA A 95 -5.94 45.58 12.30
C ALA A 95 -4.64 45.16 13.00
N GLY A 96 -4.33 45.82 14.11
CA GLY A 96 -3.22 45.47 14.99
C GLY A 96 -3.50 44.24 15.87
N ASN A 97 -4.76 43.82 15.96
CA ASN A 97 -5.19 42.66 16.74
C ASN A 97 -6.08 41.71 15.93
N ALA A 98 -7.38 42.01 15.78
CA ALA A 98 -8.36 41.14 15.13
C ALA A 98 -9.20 41.86 14.06
N ILE A 99 -9.70 41.11 13.07
CA ILE A 99 -10.77 41.53 12.15
C ILE A 99 -11.93 40.57 12.35
N GLY A 100 -13.07 41.06 12.82
CA GLY A 100 -14.12 40.21 13.35
C GLY A 100 -13.66 39.42 14.59
N GLN A 101 -14.52 38.53 15.08
CA GLN A 101 -14.21 37.62 16.18
C GLN A 101 -14.82 36.24 15.90
N ALA A 102 -14.24 35.19 16.48
CA ALA A 102 -14.85 33.86 16.45
C ALA A 102 -16.27 33.91 17.04
N GLY A 103 -17.26 33.48 16.26
CA GLY A 103 -18.68 33.55 16.63
C GLY A 103 -19.35 34.91 16.45
N ASN A 104 -18.61 35.94 16.04
CA ASN A 104 -19.11 37.26 15.66
C ASN A 104 -18.23 37.82 14.53
N ALA A 105 -18.31 37.15 13.38
CA ALA A 105 -17.54 37.50 12.18
C ALA A 105 -17.95 38.89 11.68
N LEU A 106 -17.15 39.46 10.78
CA LEU A 106 -17.56 40.65 10.05
C LEU A 106 -18.30 40.23 8.78
N GLU A 107 -19.55 40.65 8.62
CA GLU A 107 -20.33 40.34 7.44
C GLU A 107 -20.04 41.31 6.29
N THR A 108 -19.74 40.78 5.11
CA THR A 108 -19.35 41.55 3.92
C THR A 108 -20.20 41.19 2.69
N ALA A 109 -20.26 42.15 1.75
CA ALA A 109 -20.74 41.98 0.38
C ALA A 109 -19.78 42.74 -0.55
N VAL A 110 -18.67 42.10 -0.92
CA VAL A 110 -17.57 42.75 -1.66
C VAL A 110 -17.00 41.91 -2.80
N ASP A 111 -16.68 42.57 -3.93
CA ASP A 111 -16.10 41.86 -5.08
C ASP A 111 -14.62 41.48 -4.85
N LYS A 112 -13.87 42.36 -4.16
CA LYS A 112 -12.42 42.20 -3.95
C LYS A 112 -11.96 42.65 -2.57
N MET A 113 -11.15 41.83 -1.91
CA MET A 113 -10.67 42.11 -0.55
C MET A 113 -9.16 41.86 -0.39
N ALA A 114 -8.55 42.70 0.44
CA ALA A 114 -7.27 42.42 1.11
C ALA A 114 -7.38 42.74 2.60
N ALA A 115 -6.85 41.86 3.46
CA ALA A 115 -6.93 42.04 4.90
C ALA A 115 -5.68 41.57 5.65
N GLN A 116 -5.34 42.27 6.73
CA GLN A 116 -4.24 41.92 7.61
C GLN A 116 -4.62 42.09 9.09
N ALA A 117 -4.37 41.05 9.87
CA ALA A 117 -4.51 41.05 11.32
C ALA A 117 -3.27 40.43 12.02
N ARG A 118 -3.32 40.32 13.34
CA ARG A 118 -2.28 39.70 14.18
C ARG A 118 -2.89 38.60 15.04
N ALA A 119 -2.54 38.52 16.33
CA ALA A 119 -2.91 37.41 17.21
C ALA A 119 -4.42 37.17 17.35
N GLY A 120 -5.26 38.17 17.06
CA GLY A 120 -6.71 38.05 17.13
C GLY A 120 -7.37 37.42 15.90
N GLY A 121 -6.64 37.22 14.80
CA GLY A 121 -7.15 36.53 13.62
C GLY A 121 -8.07 37.36 12.71
N ILE A 122 -8.63 36.69 11.70
CA ILE A 122 -9.57 37.23 10.71
C ILE A 122 -10.79 36.30 10.67
N HIS A 123 -11.98 36.83 10.95
CA HIS A 123 -13.25 36.11 10.87
C HIS A 123 -14.22 36.92 10.01
N ILE A 124 -14.52 36.41 8.81
CA ILE A 124 -15.33 37.10 7.80
C ILE A 124 -16.40 36.17 7.25
N THR A 125 -17.62 36.68 7.13
CA THR A 125 -18.71 36.03 6.41
C THR A 125 -19.07 36.88 5.20
N GLU A 126 -18.85 36.36 4.01
CA GLU A 126 -19.15 37.01 2.76
C GLU A 126 -20.45 36.48 2.16
N THR A 127 -21.31 37.39 1.72
CA THR A 127 -22.65 37.07 1.25
C THR A 127 -22.67 36.53 -0.17
N ASP A 128 -21.78 37.00 -1.03
CA ASP A 128 -21.69 36.60 -2.44
C ASP A 128 -20.25 36.21 -2.87
N GLY A 129 -20.00 36.09 -4.18
CA GLY A 129 -18.71 35.60 -4.65
C GLY A 129 -17.63 36.68 -4.54
N MET A 130 -16.43 36.32 -4.10
CA MET A 130 -15.35 37.30 -3.90
C MET A 130 -14.01 36.89 -4.49
N THR A 131 -13.13 37.89 -4.66
CA THR A 131 -11.73 37.71 -5.02
C THR A 131 -10.82 38.24 -3.91
N ILE A 132 -9.96 37.38 -3.39
CA ILE A 132 -8.80 37.80 -2.58
C ILE A 132 -7.68 38.20 -3.53
N ASP A 133 -7.24 39.45 -3.47
CA ASP A 133 -6.22 40.02 -4.38
C ASP A 133 -5.50 41.21 -3.72
N GLN A 134 -4.68 41.92 -4.48
CA GLN A 134 -4.20 43.24 -4.08
C GLN A 134 -5.29 44.29 -4.26
N VAL A 135 -5.53 45.03 -3.19
CA VAL A 135 -6.45 46.18 -3.19
C VAL A 135 -5.64 47.44 -2.95
N THR A 136 -6.02 48.55 -3.59
CA THR A 136 -5.34 49.82 -3.42
C THR A 136 -6.35 50.95 -3.40
N ILE A 137 -6.52 51.57 -2.23
CA ILE A 137 -7.55 52.58 -2.02
C ILE A 137 -6.90 53.97 -1.94
N GLY A 138 -7.40 54.89 -2.76
CA GLY A 138 -7.06 56.30 -2.69
C GLY A 138 -8.22 57.10 -2.12
N TYR A 139 -7.92 58.06 -1.26
CA TYR A 139 -8.90 58.97 -0.69
C TYR A 139 -8.37 60.41 -0.66
N ALA A 140 -9.28 61.36 -0.46
CA ALA A 140 -8.94 62.77 -0.28
C ALA A 140 -9.23 63.19 1.16
N ARG A 141 -8.29 63.94 1.75
CA ARG A 141 -8.44 64.53 3.08
C ARG A 141 -8.55 66.04 2.99
N VAL A 142 -9.56 66.60 3.67
CA VAL A 142 -9.68 68.04 3.87
C VAL A 142 -8.64 68.49 4.90
N GLN A 143 -7.85 69.50 4.55
CA GLN A 143 -6.78 70.05 5.37
C GLN A 143 -7.29 71.18 6.28
N THR A 144 -6.44 71.66 7.18
CA THR A 144 -6.77 72.75 8.12
C THR A 144 -7.05 74.09 7.43
N ASP A 145 -6.60 74.28 6.19
CA ASP A 145 -6.89 75.45 5.37
C ASP A 145 -8.16 75.30 4.49
N GLY A 146 -8.87 74.18 4.61
CA GLY A 146 -10.07 73.86 3.84
C GLY A 146 -9.82 73.30 2.44
N SER A 147 -8.56 73.19 1.99
CA SER A 147 -8.20 72.51 0.74
C SER A 147 -8.39 70.99 0.88
N ALA A 148 -8.58 70.29 -0.24
CA ALA A 148 -8.62 68.82 -0.26
C ALA A 148 -7.37 68.29 -0.96
N ILE A 149 -6.65 67.38 -0.29
CA ILE A 149 -5.43 66.77 -0.81
C ILE A 149 -5.64 65.25 -0.92
N ALA A 150 -5.36 64.70 -2.10
CA ALA A 150 -5.29 63.27 -2.32
C ALA A 150 -4.17 62.66 -1.46
N GLN A 151 -4.50 61.65 -0.66
CA GLN A 151 -3.55 60.98 0.22
C GLN A 151 -2.84 59.83 -0.53
N SER A 152 -1.72 59.37 0.06
CA SER A 152 -1.05 58.15 -0.39
C SER A 152 -2.02 56.98 -0.34
N ARG A 153 -1.96 56.12 -1.37
CA ARG A 153 -2.82 54.95 -1.45
C ARG A 153 -2.28 53.87 -0.53
N GLU A 154 -3.13 53.34 0.35
CA GLU A 154 -2.81 52.12 1.08
C GLU A 154 -2.95 50.93 0.13
N THR A 155 -2.02 49.99 0.24
CA THR A 155 -2.02 48.78 -0.58
C THR A 155 -1.79 47.58 0.34
N LEU A 156 -2.78 46.70 0.42
CA LEU A 156 -2.65 45.37 1.00
C LEU A 156 -2.87 44.31 -0.08
N SER A 157 -2.34 43.12 0.14
CA SER A 157 -2.56 41.95 -0.70
C SER A 157 -2.88 40.72 0.14
N GLY A 158 -3.82 39.91 -0.35
CA GLY A 158 -4.18 38.65 0.28
C GLY A 158 -4.91 38.80 1.62
N LEU A 159 -5.07 37.66 2.29
CA LEU A 159 -5.47 37.58 3.69
C LEU A 159 -4.26 37.13 4.53
N SER A 160 -3.87 37.92 5.52
CA SER A 160 -2.68 37.62 6.32
C SER A 160 -2.88 37.78 7.82
N VAL A 161 -2.44 36.78 8.58
CA VAL A 161 -2.32 36.84 10.04
C VAL A 161 -0.86 36.63 10.43
N LEU A 162 -0.29 37.61 11.12
CA LEU A 162 1.16 37.67 11.37
C LEU A 162 1.62 37.05 12.71
N ASP A 163 0.69 36.63 13.59
CA ASP A 163 1.04 36.23 14.97
C ASP A 163 0.13 35.14 15.54
N GLY A 164 -0.14 34.08 14.76
CA GLY A 164 -0.78 32.86 15.24
C GLY A 164 -2.30 32.88 15.41
N GLY A 165 -2.99 33.97 15.05
CA GLY A 165 -4.45 34.00 14.98
C GLY A 165 -4.99 33.18 13.80
N ASP A 166 -6.23 32.72 13.92
CA ASP A 166 -6.89 31.94 12.86
C ASP A 166 -7.40 32.84 11.72
N ILE A 167 -7.55 32.27 10.53
CA ILE A 167 -8.33 32.84 9.44
C ILE A 167 -9.55 31.96 9.22
N GLU A 168 -10.74 32.52 9.38
CA GLU A 168 -12.01 31.93 9.02
C GLU A 168 -12.70 32.82 7.99
N LEU A 169 -12.88 32.28 6.78
CA LEU A 169 -13.62 32.93 5.70
C LEU A 169 -14.76 32.01 5.24
N ASN A 170 -16.00 32.47 5.44
CA ASN A 170 -17.20 31.78 5.01
C ASN A 170 -17.85 32.55 3.85
N VAL A 171 -17.81 32.00 2.64
CA VAL A 171 -18.49 32.54 1.44
C VAL A 171 -19.83 31.83 1.28
N LEU A 172 -20.93 32.54 1.48
CA LEU A 172 -22.28 31.96 1.54
C LEU A 172 -22.83 31.58 0.15
N ALA A 173 -22.47 32.34 -0.89
CA ALA A 173 -22.84 32.08 -2.27
C ALA A 173 -21.78 32.56 -3.26
N GLY A 174 -21.76 32.01 -4.48
CA GLY A 174 -20.80 32.42 -5.50
C GLY A 174 -19.41 31.79 -5.34
N ASP A 175 -18.52 32.11 -6.28
CA ASP A 175 -17.17 31.54 -6.33
C ASP A 175 -16.17 32.35 -5.49
N LEU A 176 -15.19 31.67 -4.89
CA LEU A 176 -14.04 32.28 -4.24
C LEU A 176 -12.81 32.21 -5.15
N ARG A 177 -12.20 33.35 -5.47
CA ARG A 177 -10.92 33.42 -6.18
C ARG A 177 -9.80 33.84 -5.24
N LEU A 178 -8.71 33.08 -5.21
CA LEU A 178 -7.57 33.30 -4.30
C LEU A 178 -6.32 33.64 -5.12
N ASN A 179 -6.02 34.94 -5.25
CA ASN A 179 -4.86 35.46 -5.96
C ASN A 179 -3.80 35.97 -4.98
N ALA A 180 -2.53 35.96 -5.40
CA ALA A 180 -1.43 36.43 -4.57
C ALA A 180 -1.47 37.95 -4.31
N GLY A 181 -2.10 38.72 -5.20
CA GLY A 181 -2.03 40.19 -5.22
C GLY A 181 -0.67 40.77 -5.59
N SER A 182 0.42 40.06 -5.31
CA SER A 182 1.79 40.44 -5.60
C SER A 182 2.59 39.24 -6.07
N ALA A 183 3.57 39.45 -6.96
CA ALA A 183 4.37 38.36 -7.50
C ALA A 183 5.08 37.56 -6.37
N GLY A 184 4.86 36.25 -6.33
CA GLY A 184 5.42 35.35 -5.31
C GLY A 184 4.76 35.43 -3.93
N GLY A 185 3.65 36.17 -3.78
CA GLY A 185 2.87 36.24 -2.54
C GLY A 185 1.93 35.04 -2.36
N ALA A 186 1.47 34.83 -1.12
CA ALA A 186 0.37 33.91 -0.82
C ALA A 186 -0.98 34.64 -0.94
N ALA A 187 -2.03 33.93 -1.36
CA ALA A 187 -3.39 34.47 -1.29
C ALA A 187 -3.89 34.52 0.16
N VAL A 188 -3.58 33.49 0.94
CA VAL A 188 -3.94 33.38 2.35
C VAL A 188 -2.71 32.89 3.12
N SER A 189 -2.39 33.55 4.24
CA SER A 189 -1.19 33.31 5.02
C SER A 189 -1.45 33.44 6.51
N VAL A 190 -1.09 32.42 7.27
CA VAL A 190 -1.03 32.47 8.73
C VAL A 190 0.38 32.11 9.18
N GLN A 191 0.98 32.98 9.99
CA GLN A 191 2.25 32.72 10.67
C GLN A 191 1.99 32.09 12.05
N GLY A 192 2.86 31.19 12.49
CA GLY A 192 2.68 30.49 13.77
C GLY A 192 1.63 29.38 13.72
N ALA A 193 0.93 29.16 14.84
CA ALA A 193 0.05 28.00 15.04
C ALA A 193 -1.41 28.22 14.63
N GLY A 194 -1.76 29.37 14.04
CA GLY A 194 -3.13 29.65 13.63
C GLY A 194 -3.56 28.82 12.43
N ASN A 195 -4.86 28.54 12.37
CA ASN A 195 -5.50 27.69 11.38
C ASN A 195 -6.12 28.52 10.26
N ILE A 196 -6.33 27.89 9.11
CA ILE A 196 -7.04 28.47 7.97
C ILE A 196 -8.27 27.61 7.67
N LEU A 197 -9.45 28.19 7.79
CA LEU A 197 -10.71 27.63 7.30
C LEU A 197 -11.26 28.52 6.19
N LEU A 198 -11.34 27.97 4.98
CA LEU A 198 -12.00 28.59 3.84
C LEU A 198 -13.21 27.72 3.46
N SER A 199 -14.41 28.29 3.53
CA SER A 199 -15.65 27.57 3.27
C SER A 199 -16.47 28.29 2.20
N VAL A 200 -16.77 27.61 1.08
CA VAL A 200 -17.58 28.12 -0.04
C VAL A 200 -18.86 27.30 -0.12
N LEU A 201 -19.94 27.81 0.46
CA LEU A 201 -21.17 27.05 0.70
C LEU A 201 -21.97 26.79 -0.58
N GLN A 202 -21.93 27.69 -1.56
CA GLN A 202 -22.64 27.54 -2.84
C GLN A 202 -21.79 28.07 -4.01
N GLY A 203 -20.68 27.40 -4.29
CA GLY A 203 -19.80 27.75 -5.40
C GLY A 203 -18.54 26.91 -5.46
N SER A 204 -17.63 27.32 -6.33
CA SER A 204 -16.30 26.74 -6.51
C SER A 204 -15.21 27.61 -5.86
N ALA A 205 -14.02 27.06 -5.68
CA ALA A 205 -12.84 27.85 -5.35
C ALA A 205 -11.81 27.79 -6.49
N ALA A 206 -11.23 28.93 -6.85
CA ALA A 206 -10.08 29.02 -7.73
C ALA A 206 -8.84 29.40 -6.92
N VAL A 207 -7.97 28.43 -6.66
CA VAL A 207 -6.72 28.61 -5.93
C VAL A 207 -5.63 28.97 -6.92
N ASN A 208 -5.39 30.27 -7.13
CA ASN A 208 -4.40 30.74 -8.11
C ASN A 208 -3.02 30.99 -7.50
N ALA A 209 -2.94 31.13 -6.17
CA ALA A 209 -1.72 31.36 -5.41
C ALA A 209 -1.69 30.52 -4.13
N PRO A 210 -0.55 30.45 -3.42
CA PRO A 210 -0.42 29.62 -2.23
C PRO A 210 -1.41 29.96 -1.12
N ILE A 211 -1.92 28.93 -0.45
CA ILE A 211 -2.55 29.00 0.87
C ILE A 211 -1.52 28.45 1.86
N GLN A 212 -1.03 29.30 2.75
CA GLN A 212 0.12 29.01 3.60
C GLN A 212 -0.24 29.07 5.07
N SER A 213 0.09 28.00 5.80
CA SER A 213 0.07 27.99 7.26
C SER A 213 1.50 27.87 7.82
N GLY A 214 1.68 28.27 9.08
CA GLY A 214 2.86 27.95 9.88
C GLY A 214 2.83 26.48 10.29
N SER A 215 2.41 26.25 11.54
CA SER A 215 2.19 24.92 12.12
C SER A 215 0.71 24.52 12.23
N GLY A 216 -0.21 25.44 11.91
CA GLY A 216 -1.65 25.22 12.02
C GLY A 216 -2.24 24.36 10.89
N HIS A 217 -3.53 24.09 11.01
CA HIS A 217 -4.28 23.30 10.04
C HIS A 217 -4.80 24.16 8.88
N ILE A 218 -5.00 23.53 7.72
CA ILE A 218 -5.69 24.14 6.59
C ILE A 218 -6.90 23.29 6.24
N ALA A 219 -8.07 23.90 6.15
CA ALA A 219 -9.29 23.28 5.67
C ALA A 219 -9.87 24.13 4.55
N LEU A 220 -10.00 23.55 3.35
CA LEU A 220 -10.73 24.13 2.23
C LEU A 220 -11.97 23.27 1.96
N LYS A 221 -13.14 23.88 2.10
CA LYS A 221 -14.43 23.23 1.86
C LYS A 221 -15.17 23.98 0.78
N THR A 222 -15.58 23.29 -0.27
CA THR A 222 -16.34 23.89 -1.37
C THR A 222 -17.55 23.02 -1.72
N TYR A 223 -18.59 23.62 -2.27
CA TYR A 223 -19.76 22.90 -2.78
C TYR A 223 -19.53 22.33 -4.20
N ARG A 224 -18.74 23.03 -5.02
CA ARG A 224 -18.29 22.59 -6.35
C ARG A 224 -16.79 22.34 -6.34
N ASP A 225 -16.23 21.96 -7.49
CA ASP A 225 -14.81 21.68 -7.67
C ASP A 225 -13.87 22.81 -7.24
N ILE A 226 -12.65 22.43 -6.90
CA ILE A 226 -11.53 23.36 -6.79
C ILE A 226 -10.81 23.41 -8.14
N THR A 227 -10.57 24.62 -8.64
CA THR A 227 -9.69 24.86 -9.79
C THR A 227 -8.36 25.41 -9.32
N TRP A 228 -7.28 25.03 -9.99
CA TRP A 228 -5.92 25.37 -9.60
C TRP A 228 -5.25 26.23 -10.67
N GLY A 229 -4.74 27.40 -10.29
CA GLY A 229 -3.85 28.19 -11.12
C GLY A 229 -2.42 27.63 -11.11
N SER A 230 -1.56 28.17 -11.97
CA SER A 230 -0.18 27.69 -12.13
C SER A 230 0.67 27.79 -10.85
N GLU A 231 0.35 28.72 -9.94
CA GLU A 231 1.04 28.92 -8.66
C GLU A 231 0.21 28.43 -7.45
N GLY A 232 -1.03 28.01 -7.69
CA GLY A 232 -1.92 27.50 -6.64
C GLY A 232 -1.33 26.27 -5.96
N ARG A 233 -1.27 26.29 -4.63
CA ARG A 233 -0.82 25.15 -3.81
C ARG A 233 -1.18 25.35 -2.34
N PHE A 234 -1.28 24.26 -1.60
CA PHE A 234 -1.19 24.30 -0.14
C PHE A 234 0.27 24.25 0.30
N GLN A 235 0.61 24.98 1.37
CA GLN A 235 1.97 25.00 1.91
C GLN A 235 1.97 25.10 3.44
N SER A 236 2.72 24.21 4.08
CA SER A 236 3.14 24.38 5.47
C SER A 236 4.54 24.99 5.48
N SER A 237 4.75 26.01 6.34
CA SER A 237 6.07 26.60 6.57
C SER A 237 6.80 26.03 7.80
N ASP A 238 6.09 25.24 8.62
CA ASP A 238 6.68 24.40 9.66
C ASP A 238 6.21 22.94 9.50
N PRO A 239 6.80 22.21 8.55
CA PRO A 239 6.35 20.86 8.22
C PRO A 239 6.66 19.78 9.28
N ALA A 240 7.44 20.15 10.30
CA ALA A 240 7.67 19.29 11.45
C ALA A 240 6.53 19.39 12.48
N ALA A 241 5.69 20.42 12.37
CA ALA A 241 4.53 20.58 13.22
C ALA A 241 3.35 19.75 12.67
N GLU A 242 2.48 19.31 13.59
CA GLU A 242 1.37 18.37 13.36
C GLU A 242 0.23 18.91 12.46
N GLY A 243 0.53 19.82 11.53
CA GLY A 243 -0.42 20.44 10.60
C GLY A 243 -1.20 19.39 9.80
N ILE A 244 -2.51 19.60 9.68
CA ILE A 244 -3.44 18.72 8.98
C ILE A 244 -4.02 19.51 7.82
N LEU A 245 -3.99 18.91 6.63
CA LEU A 245 -4.71 19.41 5.48
C LEU A 245 -6.02 18.64 5.36
N THR A 246 -7.14 19.32 5.55
CA THR A 246 -8.48 18.72 5.40
C THR A 246 -9.07 19.08 4.04
N LEU A 247 -9.38 18.05 3.26
CA LEU A 247 -10.05 18.14 1.98
C LEU A 247 -11.41 17.46 2.11
N ALA A 248 -12.47 18.27 2.20
CA ALA A 248 -13.83 17.76 2.29
C ALA A 248 -14.82 18.69 1.55
N PRO A 249 -15.76 18.14 0.79
CA PRO A 249 -16.85 18.93 0.24
C PRO A 249 -17.75 19.47 1.36
N VAL A 250 -18.43 20.59 1.09
CA VAL A 250 -19.45 21.13 2.00
C VAL A 250 -20.64 20.19 2.11
N ASP A 251 -21.07 19.60 0.98
CA ASP A 251 -22.11 18.58 0.95
C ASP A 251 -21.51 17.20 1.26
N PRO A 252 -21.87 16.56 2.38
CA PRO A 252 -21.32 15.25 2.74
C PRO A 252 -21.75 14.13 1.79
N THR A 253 -22.74 14.32 0.93
CA THR A 253 -23.21 13.31 -0.05
C THR A 253 -22.41 13.32 -1.35
N GLN A 254 -21.59 14.36 -1.55
CA GLN A 254 -20.80 14.58 -2.75
C GLN A 254 -19.68 13.55 -2.87
N ASN A 255 -19.50 12.95 -4.05
CA ASN A 255 -18.40 12.00 -4.25
C ASN A 255 -17.05 12.72 -4.28
N ILE A 256 -15.98 12.02 -3.91
CA ILE A 256 -14.60 12.47 -4.05
C ILE A 256 -13.85 11.48 -4.94
N VAL A 257 -13.19 11.96 -5.98
CA VAL A 257 -12.39 11.14 -6.90
C VAL A 257 -10.97 11.69 -7.00
N ILE A 258 -9.99 10.84 -6.78
CA ILE A 258 -8.57 11.18 -6.73
C ILE A 258 -7.80 10.34 -7.75
N GLY A 259 -6.82 10.94 -8.42
CA GLY A 259 -5.94 10.28 -9.38
C GLY A 259 -6.47 10.28 -10.83
N THR A 260 -7.70 10.75 -11.05
CA THR A 260 -8.29 10.88 -12.39
C THR A 260 -8.96 12.21 -12.61
N ALA A 261 -8.90 12.68 -13.86
CA ALA A 261 -9.62 13.86 -14.30
C ALA A 261 -11.13 13.58 -14.45
N PRO A 262 -11.99 14.62 -14.35
CA PRO A 262 -13.44 14.47 -14.52
C PRO A 262 -13.81 13.86 -15.87
N THR A 263 -14.60 12.78 -15.85
CA THR A 263 -15.15 12.14 -17.05
C THR A 263 -16.45 12.78 -17.52
N SER A 264 -17.13 13.52 -16.65
CA SER A 264 -18.37 14.25 -16.94
C SER A 264 -18.36 15.56 -16.17
N PRO A 265 -17.84 16.65 -16.76
CA PRO A 265 -17.77 17.94 -16.09
C PRO A 265 -19.15 18.39 -15.60
N GLY A 266 -19.27 18.71 -14.30
CA GLY A 266 -20.49 19.26 -13.70
C GLY A 266 -21.41 18.27 -12.97
N ASP A 267 -20.99 17.03 -12.75
CA ASP A 267 -21.72 16.04 -11.92
C ASP A 267 -21.64 16.32 -10.40
N ASN A 268 -21.07 17.46 -10.01
CA ASN A 268 -20.78 17.86 -8.65
C ASN A 268 -19.83 16.88 -7.93
N THR A 269 -19.17 15.91 -8.58
CA THR A 269 -18.12 15.10 -7.94
C THR A 269 -16.88 15.95 -7.73
N TRP A 270 -16.21 15.82 -6.59
CA TRP A 270 -15.00 16.56 -6.27
C TRP A 270 -13.76 15.83 -6.81
N TYR A 271 -13.13 16.38 -7.83
CA TYR A 271 -11.99 15.75 -8.51
C TYR A 271 -10.63 16.30 -8.07
N PHE A 272 -9.66 15.39 -7.90
CA PHE A 272 -8.24 15.70 -7.78
C PHE A 272 -7.44 14.86 -8.78
N ASP A 273 -7.07 15.44 -9.90
CA ASP A 273 -6.19 14.78 -10.86
C ASP A 273 -4.74 14.69 -10.33
N PRO A 274 -3.84 13.92 -10.98
CA PRO A 274 -2.46 13.78 -10.53
C PRO A 274 -1.68 15.09 -10.42
N LEU A 275 -1.92 16.06 -11.31
CA LEU A 275 -1.25 17.37 -11.27
C LEU A 275 -1.76 18.19 -10.08
N GLN A 276 -3.04 18.06 -9.74
CA GLN A 276 -3.64 18.68 -8.56
C GLN A 276 -3.15 18.04 -7.25
N LEU A 277 -2.81 16.74 -7.26
CA LEU A 277 -2.18 16.08 -6.11
C LEU A 277 -0.82 16.70 -5.76
N GLU A 278 -0.03 17.11 -6.75
CA GLU A 278 1.21 17.86 -6.53
C GLU A 278 0.96 19.22 -5.85
N ARG A 279 -0.25 19.80 -5.99
CA ARG A 279 -0.63 21.07 -5.36
C ARG A 279 -0.98 20.94 -3.89
N LEU A 280 -1.15 19.73 -3.37
CA LEU A 280 -1.38 19.52 -1.93
C LEU A 280 -0.14 19.84 -1.08
N GLY A 281 1.03 20.03 -1.71
CA GLY A 281 2.28 20.34 -1.02
C GLY A 281 2.80 19.14 -0.22
N ALA A 282 3.97 19.30 0.40
CA ALA A 282 4.54 18.32 1.31
C ALA A 282 4.70 18.93 2.70
N GLY A 283 4.85 18.08 3.71
CA GLY A 283 5.12 18.51 5.08
C GLY A 283 3.90 18.67 5.98
N TYR A 284 2.76 18.09 5.60
CA TYR A 284 1.66 17.91 6.54
C TYR A 284 1.84 16.60 7.29
N ALA A 285 1.47 16.60 8.58
CA ALA A 285 1.43 15.36 9.36
C ALA A 285 0.38 14.38 8.82
N SER A 286 -0.73 14.90 8.27
CA SER A 286 -1.63 14.12 7.43
C SER A 286 -2.51 14.97 6.53
N ILE A 287 -2.98 14.35 5.45
CA ILE A 287 -4.12 14.81 4.65
C ILE A 287 -5.34 14.00 5.07
N VAL A 288 -6.40 14.66 5.49
CA VAL A 288 -7.70 14.04 5.79
C VAL A 288 -8.62 14.22 4.60
N ILE A 289 -9.13 13.10 4.07
CA ILE A 289 -10.09 13.07 2.96
C ILE A 289 -11.43 12.56 3.48
N GLY A 290 -12.49 13.35 3.25
CA GLY A 290 -13.83 13.05 3.74
C GLY A 290 -14.03 13.46 5.21
N GLY A 291 -14.62 12.57 6.00
CA GLY A 291 -14.91 12.78 7.42
C GLY A 291 -15.94 11.79 7.96
N ASP A 292 -16.16 11.75 9.27
CA ASP A 292 -17.09 10.79 9.89
C ASP A 292 -18.54 10.92 9.42
N ASN A 293 -18.93 12.12 8.98
CA ASN A 293 -20.27 12.41 8.47
C ASN A 293 -20.34 12.33 6.93
N HIS A 294 -19.24 12.04 6.25
CA HIS A 294 -19.20 11.99 4.79
C HIS A 294 -19.85 10.70 4.28
N THR A 295 -20.89 10.84 3.46
CA THR A 295 -21.71 9.74 2.92
C THR A 295 -21.53 9.52 1.43
N GLY A 296 -20.87 10.44 0.72
CA GLY A 296 -20.48 10.27 -0.68
C GLY A 296 -19.38 9.23 -0.84
N ASN A 297 -19.25 8.65 -2.04
CA ASN A 297 -18.22 7.67 -2.31
C ASN A 297 -16.87 8.36 -2.47
N ILE A 298 -15.82 7.75 -1.91
CA ILE A 298 -14.43 8.21 -2.06
C ILE A 298 -13.70 7.21 -2.94
N THR A 299 -13.13 7.64 -4.05
CA THR A 299 -12.37 6.78 -4.97
C THR A 299 -10.96 7.29 -5.16
N ILE A 300 -9.96 6.44 -4.93
CA ILE A 300 -8.58 6.63 -5.40
C ILE A 300 -8.39 5.75 -6.65
N ASP A 301 -8.23 6.39 -7.79
CA ASP A 301 -8.07 5.77 -9.10
C ASP A 301 -6.69 6.06 -9.67
N GLY A 302 -5.77 5.11 -9.47
CA GLY A 302 -4.44 5.12 -10.06
C GLY A 302 -4.32 4.29 -11.34
N SER A 303 -5.43 3.99 -12.02
CA SER A 303 -5.44 3.02 -13.13
C SER A 303 -4.83 3.55 -14.42
N ALA A 304 -5.01 4.85 -14.71
CA ALA A 304 -4.42 5.51 -15.88
C ALA A 304 -3.02 6.07 -15.58
N THR A 305 -2.88 6.69 -14.40
CA THR A 305 -1.67 7.35 -13.90
C THR A 305 -1.57 7.09 -12.41
N PRO A 306 -0.38 6.78 -11.85
CA PRO A 306 -0.25 6.54 -10.42
C PRO A 306 -0.79 7.71 -9.58
N ALA A 307 -1.63 7.42 -8.60
CA ALA A 307 -2.06 8.40 -7.61
C ALA A 307 -0.98 8.48 -6.51
N SER A 308 -0.21 9.58 -6.49
CA SER A 308 0.94 9.74 -5.60
C SER A 308 0.72 10.80 -4.52
N PHE A 309 0.82 10.41 -3.25
CA PHE A 309 0.65 11.30 -2.11
C PHE A 309 1.98 11.62 -1.42
N LEU A 310 2.30 12.91 -1.29
CA LEU A 310 3.53 13.38 -0.64
C LEU A 310 3.44 13.43 0.89
N ASN A 311 2.24 13.24 1.46
CA ASN A 311 1.98 13.26 2.90
C ASN A 311 1.22 11.99 3.31
N PRO A 312 1.25 11.61 4.60
CA PRO A 312 0.34 10.61 5.15
C PRO A 312 -1.12 10.91 4.81
N VAL A 313 -1.90 9.88 4.46
CA VAL A 313 -3.31 10.03 4.10
C VAL A 313 -4.20 9.32 5.11
N GLN A 314 -5.26 10.01 5.54
CA GLN A 314 -6.34 9.45 6.33
C GLN A 314 -7.66 9.59 5.57
N ILE A 315 -8.30 8.47 5.27
CA ILE A 315 -9.62 8.43 4.65
C ILE A 315 -10.65 8.06 5.70
N ARG A 316 -11.71 8.87 5.81
CA ARG A 316 -12.81 8.67 6.75
C ARG A 316 -14.14 8.86 6.03
N ALA A 317 -15.06 7.93 6.21
CA ALA A 317 -16.41 8.05 5.70
C ALA A 317 -17.43 7.25 6.55
N ALA A 318 -18.68 7.70 6.49
CA ALA A 318 -19.85 7.11 7.14
C ALA A 318 -20.29 5.81 6.46
N ALA A 319 -21.15 5.03 7.13
CA ALA A 319 -21.55 3.69 6.68
C ALA A 319 -22.23 3.64 5.30
N GLN A 320 -22.82 4.75 4.85
CA GLN A 320 -23.49 4.85 3.56
C GLN A 320 -22.51 4.96 2.38
N ALA A 321 -21.28 5.42 2.63
CA ALA A 321 -20.25 5.59 1.62
C ALA A 321 -19.54 4.27 1.29
N THR A 322 -18.93 4.22 0.11
CA THR A 322 -17.89 3.25 -0.22
C THR A 322 -16.56 3.96 -0.45
N ILE A 323 -15.47 3.29 -0.06
CA ILE A 323 -14.09 3.74 -0.33
C ILE A 323 -13.49 2.79 -1.36
N GLY A 324 -13.30 3.24 -2.60
CA GLY A 324 -12.71 2.47 -3.69
C GLY A 324 -11.23 2.80 -3.89
N ILE A 325 -10.39 1.78 -4.07
CA ILE A 325 -8.96 1.92 -4.39
C ILE A 325 -8.65 1.00 -5.57
N LYS A 326 -8.11 1.55 -6.66
CA LYS A 326 -7.75 0.78 -7.86
C LYS A 326 -6.52 1.33 -8.56
N GLY A 327 -5.81 0.50 -9.31
CA GLY A 327 -4.59 0.89 -10.03
C GLY A 327 -3.38 1.11 -9.12
N GLN A 328 -2.43 1.96 -9.53
CA GLN A 328 -1.20 2.24 -8.76
C GLN A 328 -1.41 3.41 -7.79
N VAL A 329 -1.22 3.17 -6.50
CA VAL A 329 -1.34 4.18 -5.45
C VAL A 329 -0.08 4.20 -4.62
N ASP A 330 0.67 5.29 -4.69
CA ASP A 330 1.95 5.46 -4.02
C ASP A 330 1.87 6.57 -2.97
N GLY A 331 2.57 6.44 -1.85
CA GLY A 331 2.60 7.51 -0.87
C GLY A 331 3.45 7.27 0.37
N VAL A 332 3.21 8.10 1.38
CA VAL A 332 3.86 7.98 2.70
C VAL A 332 3.15 6.92 3.54
N SER A 333 1.88 7.13 3.86
CA SER A 333 1.06 6.12 4.53
C SER A 333 -0.39 6.26 4.13
N LEU A 334 -1.15 5.18 4.28
CA LEU A 334 -2.58 5.15 4.01
C LEU A 334 -3.29 4.54 5.22
N SER A 335 -4.10 5.35 5.89
CA SER A 335 -5.03 4.88 6.90
C SER A 335 -6.47 5.04 6.42
N VAL A 336 -7.25 3.99 6.59
CA VAL A 336 -8.69 4.00 6.29
C VAL A 336 -9.43 3.63 7.56
N SER A 337 -10.37 4.49 7.95
CA SER A 337 -11.18 4.33 9.16
C SER A 337 -12.61 4.83 8.94
N GLY A 338 -13.44 4.81 9.99
CA GLY A 338 -14.87 5.10 9.91
C GLY A 338 -15.70 3.85 9.66
N ALA A 339 -16.94 4.03 9.21
CA ALA A 339 -17.91 2.94 9.08
C ALA A 339 -18.15 2.49 7.62
N ALA A 340 -17.61 3.23 6.64
CA ALA A 340 -17.71 2.89 5.22
C ALA A 340 -17.08 1.52 4.89
N SER A 341 -17.64 0.83 3.90
CA SER A 341 -16.99 -0.35 3.33
C SER A 341 -15.89 0.03 2.35
N VAL A 342 -14.78 -0.71 2.34
CA VAL A 342 -13.66 -0.50 1.43
C VAL A 342 -13.68 -1.54 0.31
N ALA A 343 -13.41 -1.14 -0.92
CA ALA A 343 -13.15 -2.03 -2.05
C ALA A 343 -11.77 -1.71 -2.63
N ILE A 344 -10.89 -2.72 -2.69
CA ILE A 344 -9.58 -2.61 -3.33
C ILE A 344 -9.57 -3.56 -4.52
N ASP A 345 -9.50 -3.02 -5.73
CA ASP A 345 -9.71 -3.76 -6.97
C ASP A 345 -8.55 -3.56 -7.94
N ASN A 346 -7.86 -4.65 -8.30
CA ASN A 346 -6.71 -4.62 -9.22
C ASN A 346 -5.71 -3.49 -8.90
N ALA A 347 -5.34 -3.39 -7.62
CA ALA A 347 -4.54 -2.28 -7.10
C ALA A 347 -3.14 -2.74 -6.67
N THR A 348 -2.15 -1.89 -6.88
CA THR A 348 -0.87 -1.94 -6.17
C THR A 348 -0.80 -0.71 -5.28
N VAL A 349 -0.74 -0.91 -3.98
CA VAL A 349 -0.66 0.17 -2.98
C VAL A 349 0.73 0.13 -2.34
N THR A 350 1.54 1.17 -2.59
CA THR A 350 2.93 1.27 -2.12
C THR A 350 3.08 2.40 -1.10
N MET A 351 3.41 2.07 0.15
CA MET A 351 3.57 3.07 1.23
C MET A 351 4.97 3.06 1.83
N SER A 352 5.63 4.21 1.81
CA SER A 352 7.05 4.38 2.16
C SER A 352 7.33 4.78 3.61
N GLY A 353 6.37 5.41 4.28
CA GLY A 353 6.44 5.87 5.66
C GLY A 353 6.24 4.75 6.68
N ALA A 354 6.62 5.00 7.92
CA ALA A 354 6.63 4.00 9.00
C ALA A 354 5.23 3.45 9.35
N ASP A 355 4.19 4.29 9.24
CA ASP A 355 2.80 3.89 9.52
C ASP A 355 2.20 2.96 8.45
N GLY A 356 2.84 2.86 7.28
CA GLY A 356 2.49 1.90 6.25
C GLY A 356 1.04 1.97 5.79
N ILE A 357 0.36 0.82 5.78
CA ILE A 357 -1.04 0.67 5.40
C ILE A 357 -1.85 0.19 6.61
N SER A 358 -2.88 0.94 7.01
CA SER A 358 -3.78 0.57 8.10
C SER A 358 -5.23 0.64 7.65
N ILE A 359 -5.95 -0.48 7.69
CA ILE A 359 -7.35 -0.54 7.26
C ILE A 359 -8.21 -1.07 8.41
N ALA A 360 -9.03 -0.19 9.00
CA ALA A 360 -9.89 -0.52 10.14
C ALA A 360 -11.33 -0.92 9.75
N ASN A 361 -11.59 -1.06 8.45
CA ASN A 361 -12.92 -1.22 7.89
C ASN A 361 -13.18 -2.66 7.41
N GLN A 362 -14.43 -2.94 7.06
CA GLN A 362 -14.76 -4.11 6.23
C GLN A 362 -14.27 -3.86 4.80
N THR A 363 -13.45 -4.76 4.27
CA THR A 363 -12.76 -4.60 2.99
C THR A 363 -13.03 -5.76 2.06
N ARG A 364 -13.39 -5.45 0.81
CA ARG A 364 -13.46 -6.39 -0.30
C ARG A 364 -12.21 -6.26 -1.17
N ILE A 365 -11.60 -7.37 -1.50
CA ILE A 365 -10.43 -7.48 -2.39
C ILE A 365 -10.89 -8.10 -3.70
N GLY A 366 -10.77 -7.39 -4.82
CA GLY A 366 -11.12 -7.89 -6.15
C GLY A 366 -9.94 -7.94 -7.11
N GLY A 367 -9.92 -8.97 -7.97
CA GLY A 367 -8.83 -9.19 -8.91
C GLY A 367 -7.49 -9.42 -8.19
N HIS A 368 -6.41 -8.83 -8.69
CA HIS A 368 -5.08 -8.98 -8.10
C HIS A 368 -4.68 -7.73 -7.31
N VAL A 369 -4.60 -7.83 -5.98
CA VAL A 369 -4.21 -6.72 -5.10
C VAL A 369 -2.85 -6.97 -4.46
N VAL A 370 -1.98 -5.97 -4.54
CA VAL A 370 -0.66 -5.94 -3.90
C VAL A 370 -0.61 -4.81 -2.88
N LEU A 371 -0.32 -5.14 -1.63
CA LEU A 371 -0.06 -4.19 -0.56
C LEU A 371 1.43 -4.25 -0.22
N GLN A 372 2.18 -3.21 -0.60
CA GLN A 372 3.60 -3.09 -0.37
C GLN A 372 3.90 -1.94 0.59
N ALA A 373 4.36 -2.23 1.80
CA ALA A 373 4.57 -1.19 2.81
C ALA A 373 5.60 -1.58 3.86
N THR A 374 6.03 -0.61 4.67
CA THR A 374 6.84 -0.85 5.87
C THR A 374 6.09 -1.69 6.92
N SER A 375 4.77 -1.53 6.99
CA SER A 375 3.85 -2.27 7.82
C SER A 375 2.45 -2.35 7.17
N VAL A 376 1.71 -3.42 7.47
CA VAL A 376 0.30 -3.59 7.07
C VAL A 376 -0.50 -4.01 8.30
N SER A 377 -1.62 -3.34 8.56
CA SER A 377 -2.52 -3.63 9.67
C SER A 377 -3.98 -3.71 9.21
N PHE A 378 -4.69 -4.72 9.71
CA PHE A 378 -6.12 -4.92 9.48
C PHE A 378 -6.87 -4.82 10.82
N GLY A 379 -7.45 -3.65 11.07
CA GLY A 379 -8.16 -3.32 12.32
C GLY A 379 -9.66 -3.60 12.32
N GLY A 380 -10.21 -4.12 11.22
CA GLY A 380 -11.66 -4.36 11.06
C GLY A 380 -12.24 -5.56 11.82
N GLY A 381 -11.40 -6.30 12.55
CA GLY A 381 -11.77 -7.50 13.29
C GLY A 381 -11.76 -8.77 12.44
N THR A 382 -12.22 -9.89 13.01
CA THR A 382 -12.17 -11.21 12.36
C THR A 382 -12.97 -11.25 11.06
N GLY A 383 -12.35 -11.73 9.97
CA GLY A 383 -12.95 -11.84 8.65
C GLY A 383 -13.36 -10.51 8.04
N SER A 384 -12.70 -9.41 8.40
CA SER A 384 -12.98 -8.08 7.84
C SER A 384 -12.45 -7.91 6.41
N ILE A 385 -11.43 -8.69 6.01
CA ILE A 385 -10.84 -8.66 4.67
C ILE A 385 -11.36 -9.89 3.90
N ARG A 386 -12.13 -9.65 2.83
CA ARG A 386 -12.86 -10.70 2.09
C ARG A 386 -12.58 -10.63 0.60
N ALA A 387 -12.51 -11.79 -0.05
CA ALA A 387 -12.52 -11.84 -1.50
C ALA A 387 -13.85 -11.30 -2.08
N ALA A 388 -13.77 -10.48 -3.11
CA ALA A 388 -14.94 -9.99 -3.86
C ALA A 388 -15.48 -11.06 -4.82
N ALA A 389 -14.59 -11.91 -5.34
CA ALA A 389 -14.87 -13.02 -6.26
C ALA A 389 -13.82 -14.14 -6.08
N SER A 390 -14.09 -15.33 -6.63
CA SER A 390 -13.24 -16.52 -6.44
C SER A 390 -11.86 -16.45 -7.10
N ASP A 391 -11.61 -15.44 -7.94
CA ASP A 391 -10.32 -15.17 -8.59
C ASP A 391 -9.47 -14.13 -7.83
N ALA A 392 -9.99 -13.58 -6.72
CA ALA A 392 -9.30 -12.55 -5.96
C ALA A 392 -8.01 -13.08 -5.32
N LYS A 393 -6.92 -12.34 -5.51
CA LYS A 393 -5.59 -12.61 -4.94
C LYS A 393 -5.12 -11.42 -4.11
N LEU A 394 -4.53 -11.73 -2.96
CA LEU A 394 -3.95 -10.74 -2.05
C LEU A 394 -2.45 -11.03 -1.89
N VAL A 395 -1.61 -10.04 -2.18
CA VAL A 395 -0.16 -10.12 -2.05
C VAL A 395 0.30 -9.10 -1.02
N LEU A 396 1.04 -9.55 0.00
CA LEU A 396 1.55 -8.73 1.10
C LEU A 396 3.07 -8.69 1.06
N LEU A 397 3.62 -7.50 0.79
CA LEU A 397 5.06 -7.31 0.57
C LEU A 397 5.62 -6.29 1.56
N PRO A 398 6.79 -6.57 2.19
CA PRO A 398 7.56 -5.49 2.79
C PRO A 398 8.00 -4.51 1.70
N LEU A 399 8.13 -3.23 2.05
CA LEU A 399 8.64 -2.22 1.12
C LEU A 399 10.07 -2.55 0.66
N ASP A 400 10.94 -2.86 1.62
CA ASP A 400 12.31 -3.34 1.38
C ASP A 400 12.30 -4.87 1.20
N ALA A 401 12.72 -5.34 0.03
CA ALA A 401 12.75 -6.76 -0.30
C ALA A 401 13.69 -7.60 0.58
N THR A 402 14.59 -6.96 1.33
CA THR A 402 15.50 -7.60 2.29
C THR A 402 14.98 -7.61 3.73
N GLN A 403 13.91 -6.85 4.02
CA GLN A 403 13.31 -6.79 5.35
C GLN A 403 12.70 -8.14 5.73
N ALA A 404 13.13 -8.69 6.86
CA ALA A 404 12.62 -9.97 7.34
C ALA A 404 11.09 -9.95 7.49
N VAL A 405 10.43 -11.00 7.03
CA VAL A 405 8.99 -11.22 7.16
C VAL A 405 8.74 -12.12 8.38
N VAL A 406 7.76 -11.77 9.20
CA VAL A 406 7.39 -12.56 10.39
C VAL A 406 5.89 -12.80 10.36
N ILE A 407 5.48 -14.06 10.43
CA ILE A 407 4.07 -14.44 10.44
C ILE A 407 3.71 -15.26 11.67
N GLY A 408 2.46 -15.17 12.11
CA GLY A 408 1.90 -16.03 13.15
C GLY A 408 1.56 -15.30 14.45
N SER A 409 0.95 -16.05 15.37
CA SER A 409 0.39 -15.53 16.62
C SER A 409 1.40 -14.86 17.57
N GLN A 410 2.68 -15.15 17.42
CA GLN A 410 3.76 -14.55 18.20
C GLN A 410 4.64 -13.61 17.36
N ALA A 411 4.21 -13.21 16.16
CA ALA A 411 5.00 -12.34 15.28
C ALA A 411 5.43 -11.02 15.92
N ALA A 412 4.69 -10.52 16.92
CA ALA A 412 5.02 -9.33 17.69
C ALA A 412 6.35 -9.44 18.47
N SER A 413 6.82 -10.65 18.79
CA SER A 413 8.07 -10.86 19.54
C SER A 413 9.34 -10.66 18.72
N ARG A 414 9.21 -10.53 17.39
CA ARG A 414 10.34 -10.40 16.46
C ARG A 414 10.20 -9.15 15.60
N ALA A 415 11.31 -8.49 15.28
CA ALA A 415 11.31 -7.34 14.38
C ALA A 415 11.21 -7.80 12.91
N GLY A 416 10.50 -7.04 12.09
CA GLY A 416 10.29 -7.34 10.67
C GLY A 416 8.95 -6.81 10.16
N PHE A 417 8.62 -7.15 8.92
CA PHE A 417 7.30 -6.97 8.35
C PHE A 417 6.37 -8.06 8.89
N ARG A 418 5.43 -7.66 9.75
CA ARG A 418 4.63 -8.59 10.57
C ARG A 418 3.26 -8.84 9.98
N ILE A 419 2.89 -10.11 9.83
CA ILE A 419 1.52 -10.57 9.65
C ILE A 419 1.12 -11.35 10.91
N ASP A 420 0.64 -10.62 11.91
CA ASP A 420 0.36 -11.15 13.24
C ASP A 420 -1.00 -11.87 13.35
N ALA A 421 -1.36 -12.31 14.56
CA ALA A 421 -2.66 -12.95 14.82
C ALA A 421 -3.85 -12.09 14.38
N THR A 422 -3.80 -10.78 14.59
CA THR A 422 -4.89 -9.86 14.24
C THR A 422 -5.05 -9.80 12.72
N ALA A 423 -3.93 -9.61 12.01
CA ALA A 423 -3.93 -9.58 10.55
C ALA A 423 -4.40 -10.92 9.96
N LEU A 424 -3.94 -12.06 10.48
CA LEU A 424 -4.36 -13.39 10.03
C LEU A 424 -5.85 -13.66 10.30
N GLN A 425 -6.37 -13.27 11.46
CA GLN A 425 -7.79 -13.42 11.79
C GLN A 425 -8.68 -12.52 10.93
N ALA A 426 -8.17 -11.38 10.47
CA ALA A 426 -8.90 -10.48 9.60
C ALA A 426 -9.14 -11.05 8.19
N LEU A 427 -8.29 -11.96 7.73
CA LEU A 427 -8.45 -12.63 6.42
C LEU A 427 -9.58 -13.66 6.50
N ALA A 428 -10.62 -13.47 5.69
CA ALA A 428 -11.70 -14.44 5.51
C ALA A 428 -11.36 -15.47 4.41
N ASP A 429 -12.20 -16.50 4.27
CA ASP A 429 -12.19 -17.48 3.17
C ASP A 429 -12.64 -16.84 1.84
N GLY A 430 -12.26 -17.48 0.72
CA GLY A 430 -12.74 -17.18 -0.63
C GLY A 430 -11.69 -16.62 -1.59
N PHE A 431 -10.44 -16.47 -1.15
CA PHE A 431 -9.33 -16.02 -1.98
C PHE A 431 -8.83 -17.15 -2.90
N ALA A 432 -8.52 -16.82 -4.15
CA ALA A 432 -7.80 -17.73 -5.05
C ALA A 432 -6.38 -18.05 -4.53
N GLY A 433 -5.80 -17.13 -3.75
CA GLY A 433 -4.53 -17.30 -3.09
C GLY A 433 -4.05 -16.05 -2.37
N ILE A 434 -3.27 -16.26 -1.32
CA ILE A 434 -2.61 -15.23 -0.53
C ILE A 434 -1.10 -15.42 -0.69
N GLU A 435 -0.37 -14.38 -1.08
CA GLU A 435 1.09 -14.42 -1.19
C GLU A 435 1.73 -13.49 -0.15
N ILE A 436 2.76 -13.96 0.54
CA ILE A 436 3.46 -13.19 1.57
C ILE A 436 4.96 -13.25 1.31
N GLY A 437 5.58 -12.08 1.23
CA GLY A 437 7.01 -11.92 0.94
C GLY A 437 7.31 -11.84 -0.56
N HIS A 438 8.56 -11.47 -0.88
CA HIS A 438 8.99 -11.24 -2.26
C HIS A 438 9.41 -12.52 -2.98
N ALA A 439 8.94 -12.70 -4.22
CA ALA A 439 9.36 -13.81 -5.09
C ALA A 439 10.86 -13.81 -5.43
N SER A 440 11.55 -12.68 -5.24
CA SER A 440 13.01 -12.55 -5.34
C SER A 440 13.77 -13.30 -4.22
N GLN A 441 13.06 -13.71 -3.14
CA GLN A 441 13.60 -14.51 -2.04
C GLN A 441 14.85 -13.89 -1.40
N GLN A 442 14.83 -12.58 -1.14
CA GLN A 442 15.93 -11.85 -0.51
C GLN A 442 15.78 -11.75 1.02
N ALA A 443 14.56 -11.56 1.53
CA ALA A 443 14.25 -11.47 2.95
C ALA A 443 14.11 -12.84 3.62
N GLN A 444 14.59 -13.00 4.87
CA GLN A 444 14.24 -14.17 5.66
C GLN A 444 12.75 -14.16 6.04
N LEU A 445 12.13 -15.35 6.15
CA LEU A 445 10.77 -15.52 6.64
C LEU A 445 10.77 -16.35 7.93
N TRP A 446 10.10 -15.83 8.95
CA TRP A 446 9.96 -16.47 10.26
C TRP A 446 8.50 -16.78 10.55
N VAL A 447 8.23 -17.98 11.08
CA VAL A 447 6.92 -18.35 11.60
C VAL A 447 7.02 -18.47 13.11
N GLU A 448 6.38 -17.55 13.82
CA GLU A 448 6.41 -17.44 15.29
C GLU A 448 5.02 -17.78 15.85
N GLY A 449 4.88 -18.94 16.48
CA GLY A 449 3.61 -19.51 16.93
C GLY A 449 2.75 -20.04 15.78
N GLU A 450 1.43 -19.96 15.94
CA GLU A 450 0.48 -20.48 14.95
C GLU A 450 0.10 -19.43 13.89
N ALA A 451 0.16 -19.81 12.61
CA ALA A 451 -0.32 -19.02 11.48
C ALA A 451 -1.49 -19.77 10.81
N ARG A 452 -2.70 -19.20 10.84
CA ARG A 452 -3.90 -19.79 10.26
C ARG A 452 -4.31 -19.08 8.98
N PHE A 453 -4.65 -19.84 7.95
CA PHE A 453 -5.16 -19.37 6.66
C PHE A 453 -6.44 -20.12 6.30
N SER A 454 -7.39 -19.43 5.68
CA SER A 454 -8.61 -20.04 5.14
C SER A 454 -8.47 -20.42 3.66
N ASP A 455 -7.42 -19.95 2.99
CA ASP A 455 -7.21 -20.11 1.55
C ASP A 455 -5.81 -20.63 1.24
N ALA A 456 -5.54 -20.84 -0.05
CA ALA A 456 -4.20 -21.19 -0.51
C ALA A 456 -3.20 -20.07 -0.16
N VAL A 457 -2.02 -20.45 0.32
CA VAL A 457 -0.97 -19.50 0.74
C VAL A 457 0.37 -19.83 0.09
N VAL A 458 1.07 -18.80 -0.40
CA VAL A 458 2.46 -18.88 -0.87
C VAL A 458 3.34 -18.01 0.03
N LEU A 459 4.36 -18.62 0.61
CA LEU A 459 5.33 -17.96 1.48
C LEU A 459 6.69 -17.91 0.78
N TRP A 460 7.24 -16.71 0.64
CA TRP A 460 8.53 -16.48 0.01
C TRP A 460 9.58 -16.02 1.02
N GLY A 461 10.78 -16.60 0.97
CA GLY A 461 11.90 -16.12 1.78
C GLY A 461 13.26 -16.55 1.24
N SER A 462 14.34 -15.88 1.64
CA SER A 462 15.70 -16.36 1.44
C SER A 462 15.95 -17.61 2.27
N GLN A 463 15.47 -17.62 3.51
CA GLN A 463 15.40 -18.78 4.40
C GLN A 463 14.02 -18.77 5.05
N VAL A 464 13.41 -19.93 5.24
CA VAL A 464 12.12 -20.05 5.95
C VAL A 464 12.35 -20.82 7.25
N THR A 465 12.10 -20.16 8.38
CA THR A 465 12.34 -20.74 9.71
C THR A 465 11.09 -20.71 10.56
N MET A 466 10.60 -21.88 10.94
CA MET A 466 9.54 -22.02 11.93
C MET A 466 10.16 -22.19 13.31
N ALA A 467 9.76 -21.37 14.28
CA ALA A 467 10.18 -21.52 15.66
C ALA A 467 9.65 -22.85 16.25
N ALA A 468 10.27 -23.31 17.33
CA ALA A 468 9.84 -24.55 17.99
C ALA A 468 8.39 -24.43 18.48
N GLY A 469 7.54 -25.39 18.10
CA GLY A 469 6.11 -25.37 18.42
C GLY A 469 5.26 -24.46 17.52
N SER A 470 5.85 -23.81 16.51
CA SER A 470 5.10 -23.07 15.50
C SER A 470 4.38 -24.00 14.53
N ALA A 471 3.24 -23.54 14.02
CA ALA A 471 2.44 -24.29 13.05
C ALA A 471 1.87 -23.39 11.95
N ILE A 472 1.78 -23.90 10.73
CA ILE A 472 0.98 -23.32 9.65
C ILE A 472 -0.25 -24.21 9.46
N ILE A 473 -1.44 -23.64 9.59
CA ILE A 473 -2.69 -24.35 9.40
C ILE A 473 -3.43 -23.68 8.25
N SER A 474 -3.75 -24.43 7.21
CA SER A 474 -4.52 -23.90 6.09
C SER A 474 -5.65 -24.85 5.69
N THR A 475 -6.80 -24.28 5.29
CA THR A 475 -7.83 -25.03 4.55
C THR A 475 -7.57 -25.05 3.05
N GLY A 476 -6.58 -24.31 2.54
CA GLY A 476 -6.10 -24.34 1.17
C GLY A 476 -4.71 -24.97 1.00
N ASP A 477 -4.16 -24.88 -0.20
CA ASP A 477 -2.81 -25.36 -0.49
C ASP A 477 -1.76 -24.48 0.20
N VAL A 478 -0.62 -25.08 0.59
CA VAL A 478 0.48 -24.34 1.22
C VAL A 478 1.73 -24.51 0.36
N THR A 479 2.27 -23.40 -0.13
CA THR A 479 3.54 -23.38 -0.84
C THR A 479 4.58 -22.59 -0.05
N ILE A 480 5.72 -23.20 0.21
CA ILE A 480 6.90 -22.54 0.80
C ILE A 480 8.00 -22.52 -0.25
N ALA A 481 8.45 -21.33 -0.61
CA ALA A 481 9.49 -21.09 -1.58
C ALA A 481 10.68 -20.38 -0.93
N ALA A 482 11.79 -21.10 -0.77
CA ALA A 482 13.01 -20.58 -0.20
C ALA A 482 14.19 -20.62 -1.16
N ASN A 483 15.11 -19.65 -1.05
CA ASN A 483 16.37 -19.72 -1.79
C ASN A 483 17.34 -20.69 -1.09
N GLN A 484 17.43 -20.60 0.24
CA GLN A 484 18.33 -21.35 1.12
C GLN A 484 17.52 -22.35 1.99
N HIS A 485 18.01 -22.62 3.21
CA HIS A 485 17.45 -23.63 4.11
C HIS A 485 15.98 -23.38 4.49
N VAL A 486 15.28 -24.47 4.79
CA VAL A 486 13.93 -24.46 5.35
C VAL A 486 13.93 -25.29 6.62
N LEU A 487 13.51 -24.66 7.73
CA LEU A 487 13.34 -25.30 9.03
C LEU A 487 11.84 -25.36 9.33
N LEU A 488 11.26 -26.56 9.30
CA LEU A 488 9.81 -26.77 9.39
C LEU A 488 9.38 -27.27 10.76
N GLY A 489 8.37 -26.60 11.31
CA GLY A 489 7.54 -27.06 12.41
C GLY A 489 6.41 -27.94 11.86
N GLU A 490 5.17 -27.69 12.29
CA GLU A 490 3.98 -28.37 11.78
C GLU A 490 3.32 -27.58 10.65
N ILE A 491 2.94 -28.23 9.56
CA ILE A 491 2.09 -27.71 8.50
C ILE A 491 0.91 -28.66 8.36
N ARG A 492 -0.30 -28.16 8.59
CA ARG A 492 -1.53 -28.93 8.53
C ARG A 492 -2.48 -28.36 7.48
N ALA A 493 -2.55 -29.04 6.33
CA ALA A 493 -3.41 -28.71 5.19
C ALA A 493 -4.14 -29.98 4.72
N VAL A 494 -5.07 -30.47 5.56
CA VAL A 494 -5.75 -31.76 5.36
C VAL A 494 -6.57 -31.75 4.06
N GLY A 495 -6.37 -32.74 3.19
CA GLY A 495 -7.09 -32.82 1.92
C GLY A 495 -6.56 -31.86 0.85
N ARG A 496 -5.39 -31.25 1.06
CA ARG A 496 -4.78 -30.24 0.18
C ARG A 496 -3.33 -30.61 -0.17
N THR A 497 -2.71 -29.78 -1.00
CA THR A 497 -1.31 -29.94 -1.39
C THR A 497 -0.42 -29.05 -0.56
N VAL A 498 0.65 -29.63 -0.01
CA VAL A 498 1.76 -28.89 0.60
C VAL A 498 2.99 -29.02 -0.29
N SER A 499 3.54 -27.89 -0.73
CA SER A 499 4.75 -27.83 -1.56
C SER A 499 5.84 -27.06 -0.84
N VAL A 500 7.02 -27.66 -0.71
CA VAL A 500 8.19 -27.00 -0.10
C VAL A 500 9.34 -27.10 -1.08
N ARG A 501 9.87 -25.94 -1.47
CA ARG A 501 10.96 -25.84 -2.45
C ARG A 501 12.13 -25.01 -1.98
N THR A 502 13.32 -25.47 -2.33
CA THR A 502 14.59 -24.75 -2.16
C THR A 502 15.32 -24.60 -3.49
N GLN A 503 16.08 -23.51 -3.69
CA GLN A 503 16.80 -23.25 -4.96
C GLN A 503 18.32 -23.47 -4.89
N ALA A 504 18.97 -23.12 -3.78
CA ALA A 504 20.41 -23.26 -3.62
C ALA A 504 20.83 -24.74 -3.56
N GLN A 505 22.01 -25.06 -4.12
CA GLN A 505 22.48 -26.43 -4.24
C GLN A 505 22.75 -27.12 -2.90
N ASP A 506 23.09 -26.32 -1.88
CA ASP A 506 23.37 -26.73 -0.51
C ASP A 506 22.20 -26.47 0.45
N ALA A 507 21.07 -25.99 -0.07
CA ALA A 507 19.88 -25.79 0.74
C ALA A 507 19.32 -27.12 1.24
N VAL A 508 18.89 -27.09 2.49
CA VAL A 508 18.37 -28.26 3.20
C VAL A 508 17.00 -27.94 3.78
N ILE A 509 16.08 -28.88 3.64
CA ILE A 509 14.75 -28.87 4.26
C ILE A 509 14.78 -29.85 5.43
N GLN A 510 14.61 -29.34 6.66
CA GLN A 510 14.76 -30.12 7.88
C GLN A 510 13.65 -29.82 8.89
N SER A 511 13.40 -30.78 9.78
CA SER A 511 12.45 -30.64 10.88
C SER A 511 13.06 -29.91 12.07
N VAL A 512 12.26 -29.06 12.73
CA VAL A 512 12.54 -28.55 14.08
C VAL A 512 11.74 -29.27 15.17
N LEU A 513 10.90 -30.23 14.78
CA LEU A 513 10.11 -31.04 15.71
C LEU A 513 10.92 -32.25 16.18
N GLY A 514 10.47 -32.87 17.28
CA GLY A 514 10.99 -34.17 17.71
C GLY A 514 10.71 -35.27 16.68
N SER A 515 11.52 -36.33 16.68
CA SER A 515 11.47 -37.41 15.69
C SER A 515 10.16 -38.20 15.67
N ASP A 516 9.33 -38.06 16.71
CA ASP A 516 8.02 -38.67 16.88
C ASP A 516 6.87 -37.80 16.34
N LYS A 517 7.14 -36.54 16.01
CA LYS A 517 6.12 -35.57 15.56
C LYS A 517 6.06 -35.49 14.05
N VAL A 518 4.86 -35.27 13.53
CA VAL A 518 4.61 -35.09 12.09
C VAL A 518 4.79 -33.62 11.74
N ASN A 519 5.64 -33.34 10.75
CA ASN A 519 5.83 -32.01 10.19
C ASN A 519 4.71 -31.65 9.22
N ILE A 520 4.27 -32.57 8.36
CA ILE A 520 3.33 -32.27 7.28
C ILE A 520 2.12 -33.19 7.37
N VAL A 521 0.91 -32.62 7.42
CA VAL A 521 -0.35 -33.35 7.26
C VAL A 521 -1.06 -32.82 6.02
N ALA A 522 -1.11 -33.62 4.96
CA ALA A 522 -1.63 -33.21 3.64
C ALA A 522 -2.24 -34.37 2.86
N GLN A 523 -2.94 -34.11 1.76
CA GLN A 523 -3.29 -35.17 0.79
C GLN A 523 -2.09 -35.49 -0.11
N GLN A 524 -1.43 -34.43 -0.59
CA GLN A 524 -0.24 -34.51 -1.43
C GLN A 524 0.86 -33.66 -0.80
N PHE A 525 2.07 -34.22 -0.72
CA PHE A 525 3.27 -33.50 -0.33
C PHE A 525 4.29 -33.48 -1.46
N VAL A 526 4.70 -32.29 -1.87
CA VAL A 526 5.72 -32.07 -2.89
C VAL A 526 6.97 -31.47 -2.23
N LEU A 527 8.07 -32.21 -2.30
CA LEU A 527 9.37 -31.75 -1.81
C LEU A 527 10.28 -31.47 -3.01
N LEU A 528 10.72 -30.22 -3.20
CA LEU A 528 11.72 -29.86 -4.20
C LEU A 528 13.01 -29.39 -3.52
N GLY A 529 14.02 -30.26 -3.44
CA GLY A 529 15.30 -29.94 -2.78
C GLY A 529 15.97 -31.14 -2.11
N TYR A 530 16.78 -30.85 -1.10
CA TYR A 530 17.47 -31.87 -0.30
C TYR A 530 17.06 -31.85 1.17
N GLY A 531 16.88 -33.02 1.76
CA GLY A 531 16.80 -33.20 3.21
C GLY A 531 18.19 -33.23 3.86
N PRO A 532 18.28 -33.31 5.20
CA PRO A 532 19.57 -33.30 5.89
C PRO A 532 20.42 -34.52 5.56
N LEU A 533 21.74 -34.37 5.72
CA LEU A 533 22.67 -35.48 5.58
C LEU A 533 22.34 -36.60 6.57
N LEU A 534 22.39 -37.84 6.10
CA LEU A 534 22.16 -39.01 6.92
C LEU A 534 23.21 -39.07 8.06
N GLY A 535 22.73 -39.08 9.30
CA GLY A 535 23.59 -39.07 10.50
C GLY A 535 23.97 -37.68 11.00
N ALA A 536 23.52 -36.60 10.35
CA ALA A 536 23.61 -35.26 10.91
C ALA A 536 22.67 -35.11 12.13
N ALA A 537 22.93 -34.09 12.96
CA ALA A 537 22.05 -33.73 14.08
C ALA A 537 20.66 -33.25 13.60
N ALA A 538 20.59 -32.71 12.38
CA ALA A 538 19.36 -32.30 11.73
C ALA A 538 18.47 -33.49 11.38
N GLN A 539 17.16 -33.34 11.59
CA GLN A 539 16.18 -34.39 11.38
C GLN A 539 15.45 -34.20 10.05
N ALA A 540 15.22 -35.32 9.34
CA ALA A 540 14.38 -35.31 8.15
C ALA A 540 12.92 -35.03 8.51
N LEU A 541 12.13 -34.63 7.52
CA LEU A 541 10.71 -34.40 7.73
C LEU A 541 9.98 -35.71 8.01
N ARG A 542 9.08 -35.70 8.99
CA ARG A 542 8.07 -36.75 9.14
C ARG A 542 6.76 -36.27 8.51
N VAL A 543 6.23 -37.03 7.57
CA VAL A 543 5.09 -36.64 6.73
C VAL A 543 3.94 -37.59 6.96
N ASP A 544 2.72 -37.06 6.88
CA ASP A 544 1.46 -37.78 6.89
C ASP A 544 0.69 -37.39 5.63
N SER A 545 0.94 -38.13 4.53
CA SER A 545 0.39 -37.83 3.21
C SER A 545 0.10 -39.09 2.41
N SER A 546 -1.03 -39.12 1.70
CA SER A 546 -1.38 -40.23 0.80
C SER A 546 -0.54 -40.25 -0.48
N GLU A 547 -0.09 -39.07 -0.92
CA GLU A 547 0.75 -38.90 -2.11
C GLU A 547 2.00 -38.10 -1.74
N VAL A 548 3.17 -38.57 -2.20
CA VAL A 548 4.45 -37.88 -1.95
C VAL A 548 5.27 -37.84 -3.22
N SER A 549 5.58 -36.63 -3.68
CA SER A 549 6.50 -36.37 -4.80
C SER A 549 7.80 -35.80 -4.28
N VAL A 550 8.89 -36.54 -4.45
CA VAL A 550 10.24 -36.08 -4.13
C VAL A 550 10.93 -35.67 -5.43
N LEU A 551 11.08 -34.36 -5.61
CA LEU A 551 11.74 -33.72 -6.74
C LEU A 551 13.12 -33.27 -6.28
N THR A 552 14.17 -33.80 -6.88
CA THR A 552 15.55 -33.45 -6.51
C THR A 552 16.25 -32.78 -7.67
N PRO A 553 17.03 -31.71 -7.45
CA PRO A 553 17.81 -31.09 -8.52
C PRO A 553 18.74 -32.08 -9.22
N SER A 554 19.32 -33.03 -8.48
CA SER A 554 20.10 -34.14 -9.01
C SER A 554 20.17 -35.31 -8.01
N GLY A 555 20.74 -36.44 -8.44
CA GLY A 555 20.90 -37.62 -7.60
C GLY A 555 19.88 -38.74 -7.86
N LEU A 556 20.03 -39.82 -7.12
CA LEU A 556 19.16 -41.00 -7.17
C LEU A 556 18.23 -41.00 -5.94
N VAL A 557 16.92 -40.99 -6.18
CA VAL A 557 15.90 -41.14 -5.14
C VAL A 557 15.71 -42.63 -4.83
N GLN A 558 15.87 -43.01 -3.57
CA GLN A 558 15.57 -44.33 -3.04
C GLN A 558 14.37 -44.25 -2.11
N ARG A 559 13.39 -45.13 -2.35
CA ARG A 559 12.24 -45.37 -1.46
C ARG A 559 12.50 -46.66 -0.68
N GLN A 560 12.25 -46.65 0.62
CA GLN A 560 12.42 -47.81 1.49
C GLN A 560 11.24 -47.93 2.45
N THR A 561 10.51 -49.04 2.41
CA THR A 561 9.52 -49.37 3.43
C THR A 561 10.23 -49.97 4.64
N LEU A 562 10.03 -49.39 5.82
CA LEU A 562 10.64 -49.81 7.08
C LEU A 562 9.81 -50.90 7.77
N SER A 563 10.41 -51.59 8.75
CA SER A 563 9.73 -52.67 9.48
C SER A 563 8.55 -52.20 10.33
N ASP A 564 8.46 -50.89 10.62
CA ASP A 564 7.33 -50.25 11.29
C ASP A 564 6.21 -49.82 10.31
N GLY A 565 6.37 -50.11 9.02
CA GLY A 565 5.43 -49.77 7.95
C GLY A 565 5.61 -48.37 7.37
N THR A 566 6.44 -47.51 7.97
CA THR A 566 6.69 -46.17 7.44
C THR A 566 7.52 -46.22 6.16
N VAL A 567 7.32 -45.25 5.27
CA VAL A 567 8.03 -45.17 3.98
C VAL A 567 9.08 -44.06 4.05
N ARG A 568 10.33 -44.47 4.00
CA ARG A 568 11.49 -43.58 4.02
C ARG A 568 11.93 -43.23 2.60
N PHE A 569 12.28 -41.96 2.39
CA PHE A 569 12.90 -41.49 1.17
C PHE A 569 14.30 -40.96 1.45
N VAL A 570 15.25 -41.37 0.61
CA VAL A 570 16.66 -41.04 0.70
C VAL A 570 17.14 -40.61 -0.68
N VAL A 571 18.07 -39.67 -0.75
CA VAL A 571 18.69 -39.25 -2.02
C VAL A 571 20.18 -39.42 -1.95
N MET A 572 20.73 -40.11 -2.95
CA MET A 572 22.17 -40.29 -3.10
C MET A 572 22.68 -39.36 -4.19
N VAL A 573 23.57 -38.44 -3.80
CA VAL A 573 24.17 -37.46 -4.71
C VAL A 573 25.60 -37.14 -4.25
N ASN A 574 26.56 -37.08 -5.18
CA ASN A 574 27.95 -36.73 -4.89
C ASN A 574 28.63 -37.52 -3.75
N GLY A 575 28.27 -38.80 -3.57
CA GLY A 575 28.81 -39.64 -2.49
C GLY A 575 28.21 -39.35 -1.11
N GLN A 576 27.25 -38.44 -1.02
CA GLN A 576 26.48 -38.14 0.18
C GLN A 576 25.08 -38.76 0.10
N VAL A 577 24.53 -39.05 1.27
CA VAL A 577 23.21 -39.64 1.43
C VAL A 577 22.35 -38.64 2.20
N HIS A 578 21.35 -38.07 1.56
CA HIS A 578 20.40 -37.14 2.16
C HIS A 578 19.16 -37.90 2.62
N HIS A 579 18.82 -37.75 3.90
CA HIS A 579 17.58 -38.27 4.46
C HIS A 579 16.46 -37.27 4.15
N GLN A 580 15.65 -37.55 3.12
CA GLN A 580 14.66 -36.59 2.62
C GLN A 580 13.47 -36.47 3.57
N LEU A 581 12.76 -37.59 3.77
CA LEU A 581 11.60 -37.64 4.63
C LEU A 581 11.26 -39.08 5.04
N VAL A 582 10.41 -39.21 6.05
CA VAL A 582 9.74 -40.45 6.46
C VAL A 582 8.24 -40.21 6.45
N ASN A 583 7.51 -40.88 5.56
CA ASN A 583 6.06 -40.83 5.52
C ASN A 583 5.45 -41.92 6.42
N VAL A 584 4.49 -41.55 7.26
CA VAL A 584 3.81 -42.50 8.17
C VAL A 584 2.76 -43.35 7.46
N HIS A 585 2.31 -42.92 6.29
CA HIS A 585 1.45 -43.72 5.42
C HIS A 585 2.23 -44.84 4.74
N THR A 586 1.68 -46.06 4.82
CA THR A 586 2.27 -47.30 4.26
C THR A 586 1.99 -47.46 2.77
N GLN A 587 0.86 -46.92 2.29
CA GLN A 587 0.48 -46.88 0.88
C GLN A 587 0.66 -45.46 0.36
N VAL A 588 1.77 -45.24 -0.35
CA VAL A 588 2.15 -43.95 -0.91
C VAL A 588 2.23 -44.08 -2.42
N VAL A 589 1.44 -43.29 -3.14
CA VAL A 589 1.63 -43.09 -4.58
C VAL A 589 2.79 -42.11 -4.73
N GLY A 590 3.89 -42.55 -5.32
CA GLY A 590 5.13 -41.77 -5.39
C GLY A 590 5.60 -41.57 -6.81
N SER A 591 5.60 -40.33 -7.29
CA SER A 591 6.28 -39.92 -8.51
C SER A 591 7.60 -39.24 -8.16
N GLY A 592 8.71 -39.96 -8.33
CA GLY A 592 10.01 -39.30 -8.48
C GLY A 592 10.10 -38.72 -9.89
N SER A 593 10.68 -37.53 -10.08
CA SER A 593 11.16 -37.14 -11.40
C SER A 593 12.53 -36.52 -11.27
N VAL A 594 13.50 -37.03 -12.02
CA VAL A 594 14.85 -36.49 -12.10
C VAL A 594 14.87 -35.51 -13.26
N GLN A 595 14.82 -34.21 -12.99
CA GLN A 595 15.12 -33.21 -14.01
C GLN A 595 16.63 -33.01 -14.09
N GLY A 596 17.30 -33.69 -15.03
CA GLY A 596 18.66 -33.31 -15.42
C GLY A 596 19.69 -34.42 -15.63
N LEU A 597 19.36 -35.50 -16.35
CA LEU A 597 20.39 -36.38 -16.91
C LEU A 597 20.34 -36.40 -18.44
N VAL A 598 21.05 -35.47 -19.08
CA VAL A 598 21.54 -35.69 -20.45
C VAL A 598 22.97 -36.21 -20.31
N LEU A 599 23.14 -37.53 -20.32
CA LEU A 599 24.48 -38.11 -20.46
C LEU A 599 24.96 -37.91 -21.91
N PRO A 600 26.23 -37.51 -22.15
CA PRO A 600 26.82 -37.57 -23.48
C PRO A 600 26.80 -39.02 -23.97
N SER A 601 26.41 -39.22 -25.23
CA SER A 601 26.27 -40.54 -25.84
C SER A 601 27.59 -41.33 -25.79
N ILE A 602 27.68 -42.33 -24.93
CA ILE A 602 28.71 -43.36 -24.99
C ILE A 602 27.99 -44.71 -24.94
N GLN A 603 28.16 -45.49 -26.00
CA GLN A 603 27.61 -46.84 -26.16
C GLN A 603 28.15 -47.77 -25.06
N PRO A 604 27.32 -48.40 -24.22
CA PRO A 604 27.76 -49.47 -23.33
C PRO A 604 27.41 -50.83 -23.91
N THR A 605 28.42 -51.66 -24.17
CA THR A 605 28.27 -53.12 -24.19
C THR A 605 28.38 -53.60 -22.73
N ALA A 606 27.29 -54.07 -22.12
CA ALA A 606 27.29 -54.52 -20.73
C ALA A 606 27.52 -56.04 -20.64
N PHE A 607 28.49 -56.47 -19.82
CA PHE A 607 28.62 -57.83 -19.31
C PHE A 607 28.77 -57.78 -17.79
N ALA A 608 28.03 -58.62 -17.05
CA ALA A 608 28.17 -58.76 -15.61
C ALA A 608 29.33 -59.73 -15.28
N ARG A 609 30.21 -59.35 -14.35
CA ARG A 609 31.25 -60.21 -13.79
C ARG A 609 31.21 -60.15 -12.26
N GLN A 610 31.00 -61.30 -11.62
CA GLN A 610 31.10 -61.44 -10.16
C GLN A 610 32.56 -61.67 -9.76
N VAL A 611 33.07 -60.90 -8.79
CA VAL A 611 34.29 -61.21 -8.04
C VAL A 611 33.95 -61.07 -6.54
N GLY A 612 34.39 -62.04 -5.74
CA GLY A 612 33.81 -62.38 -4.44
C GLY A 612 33.80 -61.33 -3.33
N ALA A 613 32.98 -61.64 -2.32
CA ALA A 613 32.81 -61.09 -0.96
C ALA A 613 32.67 -59.57 -0.73
N ILE A 614 32.94 -58.70 -1.71
CA ILE A 614 32.65 -57.26 -1.64
C ILE A 614 32.13 -56.84 -3.03
N ALA A 615 30.86 -56.44 -3.11
CA ALA A 615 30.28 -55.96 -4.36
C ALA A 615 30.73 -54.51 -4.63
N GLN A 616 31.78 -54.34 -5.44
CA GLN A 616 32.04 -53.09 -6.15
C GLN A 616 31.84 -53.31 -7.65
N LEU A 617 30.87 -52.61 -8.24
CA LEU A 617 30.73 -52.47 -9.69
C LEU A 617 31.70 -51.37 -10.14
N GLN A 618 32.83 -51.74 -10.75
CA GLN A 618 33.79 -50.78 -11.30
C GLN A 618 33.51 -50.57 -12.80
N VAL A 619 33.11 -49.34 -13.18
CA VAL A 619 33.01 -48.92 -14.59
C VAL A 619 34.36 -48.29 -14.96
N ALA A 620 35.14 -48.92 -15.84
CA ALA A 620 36.38 -48.35 -16.38
C ALA A 620 36.09 -47.65 -17.71
N SER A 621 36.43 -46.35 -17.82
CA SER A 621 36.43 -45.61 -19.07
C SER A 621 37.80 -45.71 -19.75
N SER A 622 37.90 -46.31 -20.94
CA SER A 622 39.11 -46.19 -21.78
C SER A 622 38.90 -45.13 -22.87
N LEU A 623 39.77 -44.12 -22.87
CA LEU A 623 39.88 -43.07 -23.90
C LEU A 623 40.63 -43.61 -25.12
N PHE A 624 40.10 -43.48 -26.34
CA PHE A 624 40.91 -43.49 -27.57
C PHE A 624 40.47 -42.41 -28.56
N SER A 625 41.48 -41.73 -29.11
CA SER A 625 41.47 -40.58 -29.99
C SER A 625 41.15 -40.91 -31.47
N SER A 626 40.65 -39.89 -32.18
CA SER A 626 40.23 -39.87 -33.59
C SER A 626 41.30 -40.22 -34.64
N ALA A 627 40.90 -40.93 -35.71
CA ALA A 627 41.56 -40.87 -37.02
C ALA A 627 40.59 -41.18 -38.20
N SER A 628 40.50 -40.20 -39.12
CA SER A 628 40.28 -40.25 -40.59
C SER A 628 39.16 -41.07 -41.27
N ALA A 629 38.25 -40.30 -41.89
CA ALA A 629 37.53 -40.47 -43.17
C ALA A 629 37.53 -41.82 -43.93
N SER A 630 36.34 -42.31 -44.33
CA SER A 630 35.87 -42.32 -45.74
C SER A 630 34.52 -43.06 -45.92
N SER A 631 33.54 -42.32 -46.47
CA SER A 631 32.49 -42.69 -47.45
C SER A 631 31.59 -43.95 -47.33
N ALA A 632 30.29 -43.66 -47.48
CA ALA A 632 29.19 -44.42 -48.13
C ALA A 632 28.67 -45.68 -47.43
N SER A 633 27.36 -45.94 -47.31
CA SER A 633 26.12 -45.27 -47.71
C SER A 633 24.95 -45.94 -46.98
N THR A 634 23.94 -45.14 -46.60
CA THR A 634 22.49 -45.43 -46.39
C THR A 634 22.04 -46.90 -46.28
N SER A 635 21.27 -47.36 -45.28
CA SER A 635 20.13 -46.71 -44.62
C SER A 635 19.59 -47.51 -43.42
N ALA A 636 19.21 -46.77 -42.37
CA ALA A 636 18.16 -46.99 -41.37
C ALA A 636 18.29 -48.15 -40.35
N PHE A 637 19.16 -47.97 -39.36
CA PHE A 637 18.96 -48.57 -38.03
C PHE A 637 18.02 -47.67 -37.22
N ALA A 638 16.86 -48.19 -36.82
CA ALA A 638 16.06 -47.59 -35.76
C ALA A 638 16.80 -47.79 -34.43
N ALA A 639 17.48 -46.73 -33.96
CA ALA A 639 18.23 -46.75 -32.72
C ALA A 639 17.26 -46.69 -31.52
N SER A 640 16.98 -47.85 -30.94
CA SER A 640 16.44 -47.95 -29.58
C SER A 640 17.51 -47.48 -28.60
N ARG A 641 17.23 -46.40 -27.87
CA ARG A 641 18.15 -45.72 -26.93
C ARG A 641 17.63 -45.93 -25.51
N SER A 642 18.26 -46.83 -24.76
CA SER A 642 17.95 -47.03 -23.34
C SER A 642 19.26 -47.12 -22.54
N SER A 643 19.47 -46.21 -21.60
CA SER A 643 20.55 -46.30 -20.60
C SER A 643 19.94 -46.63 -19.25
N VAL A 644 20.39 -47.72 -18.62
CA VAL A 644 19.96 -48.16 -17.28
C VAL A 644 21.23 -48.34 -16.43
N SER A 645 21.29 -47.72 -15.25
CA SER A 645 22.39 -47.89 -14.30
C SER A 645 21.82 -48.03 -12.89
N ALA A 646 22.20 -49.09 -12.16
CA ALA A 646 21.98 -49.18 -10.72
C ALA A 646 23.20 -49.77 -10.01
N VAL A 647 23.48 -49.22 -8.84
CA VAL A 647 24.42 -49.75 -7.86
C VAL A 647 23.59 -50.26 -6.69
N VAL A 648 23.71 -51.54 -6.34
CA VAL A 648 23.01 -52.17 -5.21
C VAL A 648 24.02 -52.56 -4.15
N ALA A 649 23.88 -51.98 -2.94
CA ALA A 649 24.46 -52.51 -1.71
C ALA A 649 23.39 -53.37 -0.98
N PRO A 650 23.78 -54.39 -0.21
CA PRO A 650 22.86 -55.43 0.23
C PRO A 650 21.96 -54.91 1.35
N LEU A 651 20.69 -54.65 1.04
CA LEU A 651 19.65 -54.43 2.03
C LEU A 651 18.40 -55.23 1.62
N ALA A 652 18.02 -56.17 2.48
CA ALA A 652 17.08 -57.27 2.23
C ALA A 652 15.60 -56.86 2.02
N SER A 653 15.30 -55.58 1.77
CA SER A 653 13.91 -55.10 1.60
C SER A 653 13.81 -53.79 0.79
N ALA A 654 14.73 -53.51 -0.13
CA ALA A 654 14.68 -52.32 -0.96
C ALA A 654 13.70 -52.50 -2.13
N ASP A 655 12.69 -51.63 -2.24
CA ASP A 655 11.92 -51.45 -3.47
C ASP A 655 12.77 -50.56 -4.41
N ILE A 656 13.27 -51.12 -5.51
CA ILE A 656 13.98 -50.34 -6.53
C ILE A 656 12.96 -49.87 -7.56
N VAL A 657 12.69 -48.56 -7.58
CA VAL A 657 11.82 -47.94 -8.59
C VAL A 657 12.67 -47.58 -9.80
N TRP A 658 12.44 -48.27 -10.91
CA TRP A 658 13.08 -48.00 -12.20
C TRP A 658 12.16 -47.13 -13.06
N GLN A 659 12.58 -45.91 -13.37
CA GLN A 659 11.81 -45.01 -14.25
C GLN A 659 12.48 -44.90 -15.63
N SER A 660 11.68 -45.12 -16.67
CA SER A 660 12.06 -44.97 -18.07
C SER A 660 11.35 -43.75 -18.65
N ASN A 661 12.11 -42.76 -19.12
CA ASN A 661 11.57 -41.65 -19.90
C ASN A 661 11.68 -42.01 -21.39
N SER A 662 10.64 -42.62 -21.94
CA SER A 662 10.51 -42.86 -23.38
C SER A 662 9.40 -41.96 -23.94
N ASN A 663 9.71 -41.24 -25.02
CA ASN A 663 8.78 -40.30 -25.66
C ASN A 663 7.90 -40.98 -26.71
N GLN A 664 7.80 -42.32 -26.69
CA GLN A 664 7.06 -43.13 -27.66
C GLN A 664 6.22 -44.18 -26.93
N ALA A 665 5.07 -44.52 -27.51
CA ALA A 665 3.98 -45.33 -26.95
C ALA A 665 4.32 -46.83 -26.74
N ASP A 666 5.42 -47.15 -26.06
CA ASP A 666 5.89 -48.51 -25.79
C ASP A 666 6.01 -48.81 -24.29
N THR A 667 4.91 -48.62 -23.54
CA THR A 667 4.77 -49.19 -22.18
C THR A 667 4.84 -50.73 -22.16
N ILE A 668 4.68 -51.37 -23.32
CA ILE A 668 4.68 -52.84 -23.48
C ILE A 668 6.09 -53.45 -23.39
N ASP A 669 7.16 -52.68 -23.60
CA ASP A 669 8.49 -53.28 -23.83
C ASP A 669 9.44 -53.29 -22.61
N LEU A 670 9.17 -52.53 -21.55
CA LEU A 670 10.07 -52.51 -20.37
C LEU A 670 10.14 -53.87 -19.66
N GLY A 671 8.99 -54.54 -19.50
CA GLY A 671 8.93 -55.89 -18.93
C GLY A 671 9.66 -56.92 -19.80
N ARG A 672 9.63 -56.75 -21.13
CA ARG A 672 10.36 -57.58 -22.08
C ARG A 672 11.87 -57.33 -21.99
N TYR A 673 12.33 -56.09 -21.97
CA TYR A 673 13.76 -55.76 -21.82
C TYR A 673 14.35 -56.24 -20.50
N LEU A 674 13.61 -56.14 -19.39
CA LEU A 674 14.04 -56.66 -18.10
C LEU A 674 14.06 -58.20 -18.07
N THR A 675 13.16 -58.85 -18.81
CA THR A 675 13.17 -60.31 -19.00
C THR A 675 14.33 -60.75 -19.91
N ASP A 676 14.60 -60.02 -20.99
CA ASP A 676 15.70 -60.27 -21.95
C ASP A 676 17.08 -59.96 -21.34
N ALA A 677 17.14 -59.05 -20.37
CA ALA A 677 18.31 -58.79 -19.53
C ALA A 677 18.44 -59.75 -18.34
N TYR A 678 17.55 -60.74 -18.24
CA TYR A 678 17.51 -61.77 -17.19
C TYR A 678 17.33 -61.22 -15.77
N LEU A 679 16.74 -60.03 -15.62
CA LEU A 679 16.41 -59.40 -14.34
C LEU A 679 15.01 -59.80 -13.84
N LEU A 680 14.14 -60.28 -14.73
CA LEU A 680 12.81 -60.86 -14.45
C LEU A 680 12.69 -62.24 -15.11
N GLY A 681 11.97 -63.19 -14.50
CA GLY A 681 11.72 -64.54 -15.06
C GLY A 681 12.23 -65.72 -14.21
N ASP A 682 12.06 -66.94 -14.72
CA ASP A 682 12.45 -68.18 -14.03
C ASP A 682 13.99 -68.27 -13.89
N PRO A 683 14.52 -68.45 -12.66
CA PRO A 683 15.97 -68.48 -12.40
C PRO A 683 16.73 -69.54 -13.22
N SER A 684 16.05 -70.62 -13.63
CA SER A 684 16.66 -71.70 -14.41
C SER A 684 17.01 -71.31 -15.85
N VAL A 685 16.53 -70.15 -16.33
CA VAL A 685 16.72 -69.64 -17.69
C VAL A 685 17.79 -68.53 -17.74
N GLN A 686 18.31 -68.09 -16.59
CA GLN A 686 19.38 -67.10 -16.54
C GLN A 686 20.71 -67.72 -17.02
N PRO A 687 21.49 -67.04 -17.88
CA PRO A 687 22.74 -67.58 -18.38
C PRO A 687 23.73 -67.72 -17.24
N VAL A 688 23.99 -68.96 -16.81
CA VAL A 688 25.09 -69.26 -15.90
C VAL A 688 26.38 -68.96 -16.65
N SER A 689 27.11 -67.92 -16.24
CA SER A 689 28.44 -67.69 -16.80
C SER A 689 29.30 -68.92 -16.48
N ALA A 690 29.91 -69.53 -17.50
CA ALA A 690 30.80 -70.66 -17.32
C ALA A 690 31.89 -70.32 -16.28
N GLY A 691 31.85 -70.99 -15.12
CA GLY A 691 32.81 -70.81 -14.03
C GLY A 691 32.28 -70.27 -12.71
N MET A 692 30.98 -69.98 -12.55
CA MET A 692 30.42 -69.52 -11.27
C MET A 692 29.98 -70.69 -10.35
N LEU A 693 30.49 -70.73 -9.12
CA LEU A 693 30.30 -71.82 -8.16
C LEU A 693 29.12 -71.63 -7.18
N SER A 694 28.43 -70.49 -7.17
CA SER A 694 27.23 -70.26 -6.35
C SER A 694 26.41 -69.05 -6.81
N HIS A 695 25.09 -69.16 -6.80
CA HIS A 695 24.15 -68.05 -7.01
C HIS A 695 23.29 -67.87 -5.75
N GLY A 696 22.98 -66.63 -5.38
CA GLY A 696 22.06 -66.30 -4.29
C GLY A 696 20.71 -65.85 -4.85
N THR A 697 19.62 -66.33 -4.27
CA THR A 697 18.25 -65.97 -4.64
C THR A 697 17.67 -64.95 -3.65
N ALA A 698 16.98 -63.93 -4.15
CA ALA A 698 16.18 -63.02 -3.35
C ALA A 698 14.86 -62.75 -4.07
N SER A 699 13.74 -63.02 -3.40
CA SER A 699 12.41 -62.66 -3.87
C SER A 699 12.17 -61.18 -3.60
N PHE A 700 11.67 -60.44 -4.60
CA PHE A 700 11.20 -59.07 -4.43
C PHE A 700 9.84 -58.93 -5.12
N ASN A 701 8.97 -58.09 -4.54
CA ASN A 701 7.70 -57.75 -5.17
C ASN A 701 7.95 -56.66 -6.20
N TYR A 702 7.29 -56.75 -7.36
CA TYR A 702 7.29 -55.68 -8.37
C TYR A 702 5.85 -55.32 -8.72
N TRP A 703 5.61 -54.05 -9.06
CA TRP A 703 4.35 -53.62 -9.67
C TRP A 703 4.66 -52.73 -10.88
N VAL A 704 3.76 -52.74 -11.86
CA VAL A 704 3.86 -51.90 -13.07
C VAL A 704 2.74 -50.87 -12.98
N GLU A 705 3.08 -49.59 -12.90
CA GLU A 705 2.11 -48.49 -13.03
C GLU A 705 2.01 -48.06 -14.49
N ASN A 706 0.81 -48.14 -15.05
CA ASN A 706 0.50 -47.52 -16.35
C ASN A 706 0.25 -46.02 -16.12
N ILE A 707 1.11 -45.16 -16.67
CA ILE A 707 0.75 -43.76 -16.89
C ILE A 707 0.03 -43.69 -18.24
N SER A 708 -1.26 -43.40 -18.22
CA SER A 708 -1.97 -42.86 -19.38
C SER A 708 -1.89 -41.33 -19.32
N LEU A 709 -1.51 -40.73 -20.46
CA LEU A 709 -1.32 -39.30 -20.71
C LEU A 709 -2.34 -38.37 -20.03
#